data_AF-A0A0A2G1B3-F1
#
_entry.id   AF-A0A0A2G1B3-F1
#
_cell.length_a   1.000
_cell.length_b   1.000
_cell.length_c   1.000
_cell.angle_alpha   90.00
_cell.angle_beta   90.00
_cell.angle_gamma   90.00
#
_symmetry.space_group_name_H-M   'P 1'
#
loop_
_entity.id
_entity.type
_entity.pdbx_description
1 polymer ?
#
loop_
_entity_poly.entity_id
_entity_poly.type
_entity_poly.pdbx_seq_one_letter_code
_entity_poly.pdbx_strand_id
1 'polypeptide(L)'
;MEMKKVTSLFLFVCLLLFCSLQLCAQENQNWSYDFEDAKKAIGDRHKRLELTLNNLKWVSYSLRCNGDANDYVDGKGSARIYGEKASMKEYPYLQLKENKPGGIGTVSFDYRAYKAHEKSQIAWILEVSKDGGTTWSPVGNSFTPTMEVTKLSRRVNVEEGLIRIIRADYSSFDLKTGKSFSSAFNIDNLVITDCEAEEPEQPMLSFSDSELPFGEIYKGASKTMKVELAYKNLLNQPITISIAEAGKETFSVMPNTFTPQEASGTLELEITCTPSSLGRLQSSLLVVSGQLSAELLLSVTAIRQQGVYVFGGGDGSKESPYLMSLPEHLWELSTAVDQDRNSFAGKYFKQTADIDMSDYKNLVPIGTNFGIQGTDQRVFSGYYDGGGHKISKLTLNFSGKNYIGVALFGILKEARIEHLTLSDSNIQADAVVAGIAAAIMGSHISDCHVEKSVVVTATKQPYAGGIACGAFEAPSTIENCTTSASIDVVASIGAGGILAVNAAQGTTISKCVNMGSVYAKRGQVSGIVGYVEDAPLTIQDCANTGKISSDEAVVCGIVGLLYPGIRSAVTVTYCYNAGIVEGAEKVYPITIGAVEASQVFKLEHCYYSSDLYSPSENPLGEPLTTEEMKGEPLLKGLNLGRDFYPWKIFEGKNDGFPLPFGDGSWKPSSIGSVEVTDTFFTVEKGKLISPDGVRIVAVYALDGSVCNPDTLTEGACYVVRAISSRGECIAQKIIVPQL
;
A
#
# COMPACT_ATOMS: atom_id res chain seq x y z
N MET A 1 53.92 70.99 -58.93
CA MET A 1 53.57 69.56 -58.83
C MET A 1 54.58 68.96 -57.87
N GLU A 2 54.10 68.59 -56.67
CA GLU A 2 54.66 67.58 -55.72
C GLU A 2 56.16 67.63 -55.36
N MET A 3 56.62 67.25 -54.16
CA MET A 3 56.07 66.98 -52.83
C MET A 3 57.31 66.63 -52.00
N LYS A 4 57.28 66.99 -50.71
CA LYS A 4 57.69 66.16 -49.57
C LYS A 4 58.92 65.25 -49.74
N LYS A 5 59.97 65.54 -49.00
CA LYS A 5 60.48 64.73 -47.88
C LYS A 5 61.71 65.41 -47.28
N VAL A 6 61.99 65.09 -46.02
CA VAL A 6 63.19 65.44 -45.24
C VAL A 6 63.13 66.75 -44.44
N THR A 7 62.16 66.85 -43.53
CA THR A 7 62.26 67.65 -42.30
C THR A 7 61.44 67.00 -41.18
N SER A 8 61.60 65.69 -40.98
CA SER A 8 60.88 64.92 -39.95
C SER A 8 61.76 63.87 -39.26
N LEU A 9 63.06 64.14 -39.08
CA LEU A 9 63.95 63.20 -38.39
C LEU A 9 64.79 63.82 -37.25
N PHE A 10 64.71 65.14 -37.01
CA PHE A 10 65.48 65.78 -35.94
C PHE A 10 64.63 66.42 -34.83
N LEU A 11 63.30 66.47 -34.98
CA LEU A 11 62.38 66.92 -33.92
C LEU A 11 61.83 65.78 -33.06
N PHE A 12 62.15 64.53 -33.39
CA PHE A 12 61.58 63.35 -32.72
C PHE A 12 62.47 62.78 -31.60
N VAL A 13 63.73 63.22 -31.48
CA VAL A 13 64.69 62.66 -30.51
C VAL A 13 64.81 63.49 -29.23
N CYS A 14 64.36 64.75 -29.20
CA CYS A 14 64.36 65.58 -27.99
C CYS A 14 62.99 65.65 -27.27
N LEU A 15 61.91 65.12 -27.85
CA LEU A 15 60.60 65.02 -27.18
C LEU A 15 60.37 63.66 -26.49
N LEU A 16 61.23 62.67 -26.74
CA LEU A 16 61.14 61.32 -26.16
C LEU A 16 62.07 61.10 -24.95
N LEU A 17 62.81 62.13 -24.52
CA LEU A 17 63.75 62.06 -23.39
C LEU A 17 63.42 63.02 -22.23
N PHE A 18 62.25 63.69 -22.28
CA PHE A 18 61.72 64.52 -21.18
C PHE A 18 60.25 64.22 -20.80
N CYS A 19 59.74 63.04 -21.17
CA CYS A 19 58.54 62.44 -20.55
C CYS A 19 58.81 61.05 -19.94
N SER A 20 60.08 60.73 -19.66
CA SER A 20 60.40 59.76 -18.62
C SER A 20 60.24 60.45 -17.27
N LEU A 21 59.44 59.86 -16.39
CA LEU A 21 59.14 60.26 -15.01
C LEU A 21 58.09 61.36 -14.82
N GLN A 22 56.89 61.12 -15.35
CA GLN A 22 55.73 61.10 -14.47
C GLN A 22 55.10 59.70 -14.58
N LEU A 23 55.64 58.75 -13.80
CA LEU A 23 54.69 58.01 -12.97
C LEU A 23 53.94 59.13 -12.22
N CYS A 24 52.76 59.54 -12.71
CA CYS A 24 51.75 59.94 -11.75
C CYS A 24 51.61 58.69 -10.89
N ALA A 25 52.27 58.68 -9.73
CA ALA A 25 51.73 57.94 -8.62
C ALA A 25 50.26 58.35 -8.59
N GLN A 26 49.38 57.43 -8.98
CA GLN A 26 47.96 57.60 -8.71
C GLN A 26 47.95 57.72 -7.19
N GLU A 27 47.81 58.94 -6.67
CA GLU A 27 47.75 59.15 -5.22
C GLU A 27 46.70 58.17 -4.71
N ASN A 28 47.11 57.27 -3.82
CA ASN A 28 46.28 56.18 -3.33
C ASN A 28 44.93 56.77 -2.86
N GLN A 29 43.84 56.53 -3.59
CA GLN A 29 42.53 57.14 -3.35
C GLN A 29 41.69 56.29 -2.40
N ASN A 30 42.36 55.58 -1.48
CA ASN A 30 41.73 54.86 -0.40
C ASN A 30 40.67 55.75 0.26
N TRP A 31 39.45 55.25 0.29
CA TRP A 31 38.34 55.91 0.94
C TRP A 31 38.17 55.30 2.33
N SER A 32 38.04 56.14 3.34
CA SER A 32 37.74 55.69 4.69
C SER A 32 36.75 56.60 5.39
N TYR A 33 35.99 56.04 6.32
CA TYR A 33 35.09 56.76 7.19
C TYR A 33 34.99 56.08 8.55
N ASP A 34 35.31 56.82 9.60
CA ASP A 34 35.41 56.39 11.00
C ASP A 34 34.15 56.69 11.81
N PHE A 35 33.12 57.28 11.21
CA PHE A 35 31.84 57.62 11.85
C PHE A 35 31.87 58.57 13.08
N GLU A 36 33.04 59.04 13.48
CA GLU A 36 33.29 59.85 14.67
C GLU A 36 32.48 61.16 14.71
N ASP A 37 32.41 61.84 13.56
CA ASP A 37 31.65 63.09 13.38
C ASP A 37 30.34 62.89 12.61
N ALA A 38 29.92 61.63 12.40
CA ALA A 38 28.81 61.28 11.52
C ALA A 38 27.43 61.61 12.09
N LYS A 39 27.34 61.93 13.40
CA LYS A 39 26.06 62.28 14.05
C LYS A 39 25.32 63.41 13.32
N LYS A 40 26.04 64.42 12.81
CA LYS A 40 25.43 65.54 12.07
C LYS A 40 24.85 65.10 10.72
N ALA A 41 25.49 64.15 10.04
CA ALA A 41 25.11 63.67 8.71
C ALA A 41 24.01 62.58 8.77
N ILE A 42 24.12 61.64 9.70
CA ILE A 42 23.22 60.48 9.82
C ILE A 42 22.02 60.79 10.72
N GLY A 43 22.25 61.48 11.84
CA GLY A 43 21.24 61.84 12.82
C GLY A 43 20.65 60.66 13.61
N ASP A 44 19.60 60.97 14.36
CA ASP A 44 19.02 60.11 15.40
C ASP A 44 17.80 59.27 14.96
N ARG A 45 17.41 59.33 13.69
CA ARG A 45 16.12 58.76 13.22
C ARG A 45 16.31 57.63 12.21
N HIS A 46 15.61 56.52 12.41
CA HIS A 46 15.61 55.35 11.51
C HIS A 46 14.73 55.59 10.29
N LYS A 47 15.30 56.14 9.22
CA LYS A 47 14.60 56.42 7.95
C LYS A 47 15.51 56.13 6.76
N ARG A 48 14.98 56.28 5.53
CA ARG A 48 15.81 56.38 4.34
C ARG A 48 16.65 57.65 4.42
N LEU A 49 17.96 57.52 4.24
CA LEU A 49 18.93 58.60 4.28
C LEU A 49 19.76 58.55 3.00
N GLU A 50 19.88 59.71 2.35
CA GLU A 50 20.89 59.95 1.34
C GLU A 50 22.02 60.70 2.02
N LEU A 51 23.21 60.13 1.97
CA LEU A 51 24.36 60.52 2.76
C LEU A 51 25.52 60.87 1.84
N THR A 52 26.34 61.82 2.25
CA THR A 52 27.67 62.02 1.67
C THR A 52 28.69 61.74 2.76
N LEU A 53 29.34 60.59 2.68
CA LEU A 53 30.34 60.15 3.65
C LEU A 53 31.71 60.30 2.96
N ASN A 54 32.56 61.17 3.50
CA ASN A 54 33.88 61.50 2.93
C ASN A 54 33.86 61.61 1.39
N ASN A 55 33.01 62.50 0.86
CA ASN A 55 32.84 62.81 -0.56
C ASN A 55 32.24 61.73 -1.48
N LEU A 56 31.85 60.56 -0.95
CA LEU A 56 31.07 59.57 -1.71
C LEU A 56 29.59 59.61 -1.32
N LYS A 57 28.71 59.41 -2.29
CA LYS A 57 27.26 59.30 -2.10
C LYS A 57 26.88 57.88 -1.67
N TRP A 58 26.11 57.82 -0.59
CA TRP A 58 25.55 56.60 -0.03
C TRP A 58 24.04 56.74 0.14
N VAL A 59 23.35 55.61 0.14
CA VAL A 59 21.97 55.51 0.59
C VAL A 59 21.88 54.44 1.67
N SER A 60 21.06 54.69 2.67
CA SER A 60 20.83 53.74 3.73
C SER A 60 19.38 53.79 4.20
N TYR A 61 18.89 52.66 4.71
CA TYR A 61 17.63 52.57 5.43
C TYR A 61 17.86 51.97 6.82
N SER A 62 17.35 52.64 7.86
CA SER A 62 17.48 52.25 9.27
C SER A 62 18.90 52.30 9.86
N LEU A 63 19.74 53.20 9.34
CA LEU A 63 21.03 53.60 9.94
C LEU A 63 20.85 54.77 10.91
N ARG A 64 21.61 54.77 12.00
CA ARG A 64 21.60 55.81 13.04
C ARG A 64 23.01 56.04 13.60
N CYS A 65 23.30 57.24 14.10
CA CYS A 65 24.48 57.52 14.93
C CYS A 65 24.06 58.36 16.15
N ASN A 66 24.13 57.80 17.37
CA ASN A 66 23.63 58.48 18.58
C ASN A 66 24.43 58.30 19.86
N GLY A 67 25.54 57.55 19.85
CA GLY A 67 26.40 57.37 21.01
C GLY A 67 25.66 56.78 22.22
N ASP A 68 24.89 55.72 22.01
CA ASP A 68 24.18 55.01 23.08
C ASP A 68 25.18 54.26 23.98
N ALA A 69 24.88 54.11 25.28
CA ALA A 69 25.76 53.39 26.20
C ALA A 69 25.97 51.90 25.83
N ASN A 70 25.14 51.36 24.94
CA ASN A 70 25.23 50.00 24.42
C ASN A 70 25.95 49.90 23.06
N ASP A 71 26.37 51.04 22.48
CA ASP A 71 27.15 51.06 21.25
C ASP A 71 28.59 50.64 21.48
N TYR A 72 29.15 49.92 20.52
CA TYR A 72 30.59 49.90 20.33
C TYR A 72 30.99 51.14 19.53
N VAL A 73 31.98 51.89 20.00
CA VAL A 73 32.55 53.05 19.32
C VAL A 73 34.07 53.02 19.54
N ASP A 74 34.86 53.16 18.47
CA ASP A 74 36.31 53.36 18.57
C ASP A 74 36.62 54.87 18.51
N GLY A 75 36.25 55.58 19.59
CA GLY A 75 36.35 57.04 19.68
C GLY A 75 35.05 57.68 20.21
N LYS A 76 34.54 58.67 19.48
CA LYS A 76 33.36 59.51 19.74
C LYS A 76 32.08 58.94 19.15
N GLY A 77 32.12 58.08 18.12
CA GLY A 77 30.88 57.59 17.52
C GLY A 77 31.03 56.53 16.44
N SER A 78 30.10 55.57 16.42
CA SER A 78 29.91 54.58 15.35
C SER A 78 28.53 54.71 14.72
N ALA A 79 28.31 54.05 13.58
CA ALA A 79 26.98 53.92 13.02
C ALA A 79 26.33 52.59 13.41
N ARG A 80 25.02 52.60 13.62
CA ARG A 80 24.22 51.43 13.97
C ARG A 80 23.21 51.14 12.87
N ILE A 81 23.22 49.92 12.36
CA ILE A 81 22.25 49.43 11.37
C ILE A 81 21.28 48.48 12.07
N TYR A 82 19.98 48.67 11.90
CA TYR A 82 18.95 47.79 12.46
C TYR A 82 18.50 46.76 11.42
N GLY A 83 18.55 45.47 11.76
CA GLY A 83 18.02 44.41 10.91
C GLY A 83 16.50 44.44 10.81
N GLU A 84 15.79 44.88 11.84
CA GLU A 84 14.34 45.02 11.82
C GLU A 84 13.90 46.29 12.51
N LYS A 85 12.76 46.81 12.06
CA LYS A 85 12.05 47.93 12.65
C LYS A 85 10.55 47.76 12.40
N ALA A 86 9.71 48.31 13.28
CA ALA A 86 8.28 48.41 13.02
C ALA A 86 7.98 49.29 11.79
N SER A 87 7.15 48.80 10.87
CA SER A 87 6.73 49.50 9.65
C SER A 87 7.88 49.79 8.67
N MET A 88 8.65 48.75 8.32
CA MET A 88 9.67 48.80 7.27
C MET A 88 9.07 49.24 5.94
N LYS A 89 9.73 50.17 5.24
CA LYS A 89 9.39 50.57 3.87
C LYS A 89 10.30 49.95 2.82
N GLU A 90 11.54 49.65 3.20
CA GLU A 90 12.59 49.03 2.38
C GLU A 90 13.43 48.14 3.30
N TYR A 91 14.22 47.22 2.73
CA TYR A 91 15.18 46.43 3.51
C TYR A 91 16.21 47.33 4.19
N PRO A 92 16.73 47.00 5.38
CA PRO A 92 17.82 47.74 5.96
C PRO A 92 19.13 47.44 5.23
N TYR A 93 19.81 48.49 4.80
CA TYR A 93 21.07 48.39 4.10
C TYR A 93 21.93 49.65 4.31
N LEU A 94 23.22 49.53 4.03
CA LEU A 94 24.13 50.65 3.75
C LEU A 94 24.74 50.41 2.36
N GLN A 95 24.46 51.30 1.41
CA GLN A 95 24.79 51.09 -0.01
C GLN A 95 25.51 52.30 -0.60
N LEU A 96 26.59 52.04 -1.33
CA LEU A 96 27.29 53.03 -2.16
C LEU A 96 26.45 53.34 -3.42
N LYS A 97 26.36 54.62 -3.82
CA LYS A 97 25.48 55.08 -4.91
C LYS A 97 26.18 55.66 -6.12
N GLU A 98 27.49 55.72 -6.10
CA GLU A 98 28.30 56.15 -7.23
C GLU A 98 29.61 55.37 -7.25
N ASN A 99 30.23 55.26 -8.43
CA ASN A 99 31.52 54.60 -8.57
C ASN A 99 32.57 55.38 -7.76
N LYS A 100 33.32 54.67 -6.90
CA LYS A 100 34.46 55.24 -6.21
C LYS A 100 35.59 55.49 -7.24
N PRO A 101 36.16 56.71 -7.32
CA PRO A 101 37.39 56.95 -8.07
C PRO A 101 38.52 55.98 -7.65
N GLY A 102 39.20 55.36 -8.61
CA GLY A 102 40.19 54.30 -8.36
C GLY A 102 39.60 52.89 -8.16
N GLY A 103 38.29 52.71 -8.34
CA GLY A 103 37.61 51.43 -8.16
C GLY A 103 37.52 50.97 -6.70
N ILE A 104 36.99 49.78 -6.50
CA ILE A 104 36.76 49.14 -5.20
C ILE A 104 37.68 47.92 -5.08
N GLY A 105 38.79 48.05 -4.35
CA GLY A 105 39.69 46.95 -3.98
C GLY A 105 39.14 46.13 -2.83
N THR A 106 39.77 46.24 -1.66
CA THR A 106 39.30 45.65 -0.41
C THR A 106 38.35 46.56 0.35
N VAL A 107 37.20 46.01 0.78
CA VAL A 107 36.26 46.63 1.72
C VAL A 107 36.48 46.03 3.10
N SER A 108 36.73 46.87 4.10
CA SER A 108 36.87 46.42 5.48
C SER A 108 36.16 47.35 6.45
N PHE A 109 35.67 46.83 7.57
CA PHE A 109 35.10 47.60 8.67
C PHE A 109 35.11 46.80 9.95
N ASP A 110 35.13 47.50 11.08
CA ASP A 110 34.93 46.88 12.38
C ASP A 110 33.44 46.80 12.67
N TYR A 111 33.01 45.67 13.23
CA TYR A 111 31.62 45.47 13.59
C TYR A 111 31.45 44.68 14.89
N ARG A 112 30.32 44.91 15.54
CA ARG A 112 29.90 44.23 16.76
C ARG A 112 28.39 44.28 16.90
N ALA A 113 27.79 43.26 17.49
CA ALA A 113 26.39 43.30 17.92
C ALA A 113 26.13 44.52 18.82
N TYR A 114 24.99 45.17 18.60
CA TYR A 114 24.50 46.18 19.53
C TYR A 114 24.11 45.47 20.82
N LYS A 115 24.60 45.93 21.97
CA LYS A 115 24.47 45.19 23.24
C LYS A 115 23.01 44.87 23.61
N ALA A 116 22.06 45.76 23.32
CA ALA A 116 20.64 45.48 23.59
C ALA A 116 20.05 44.37 22.70
N HIS A 117 20.69 44.07 21.57
CA HIS A 117 20.26 43.11 20.56
C HIS A 117 21.21 41.90 20.46
N GLU A 118 22.01 41.61 21.50
CA GLU A 118 22.98 40.51 21.50
C GLU A 118 22.34 39.14 21.13
N LYS A 119 21.08 38.91 21.54
CA LYS A 119 20.37 37.64 21.34
C LYS A 119 19.47 37.59 20.10
N SER A 120 19.37 38.69 19.37
CA SER A 120 18.53 38.79 18.17
C SER A 120 19.34 39.00 16.91
N GLN A 121 20.64 38.69 16.93
CA GLN A 121 21.48 38.87 15.75
C GLN A 121 21.06 37.96 14.60
N ILE A 122 21.26 38.48 13.41
CA ILE A 122 20.95 37.86 12.13
C ILE A 122 22.21 37.86 11.27
N ALA A 123 22.20 37.07 10.21
CA ALA A 123 23.26 37.08 9.22
C ALA A 123 23.15 38.33 8.31
N TRP A 124 24.29 38.98 8.07
CA TRP A 124 24.48 40.11 7.16
C TRP A 124 25.46 39.72 6.07
N ILE A 125 25.38 40.37 4.90
CA ILE A 125 26.25 40.05 3.77
C ILE A 125 26.71 41.33 3.08
N LEU A 126 27.99 41.35 2.70
CA LEU A 126 28.55 42.33 1.79
C LEU A 126 28.30 41.83 0.37
N GLU A 127 27.73 42.67 -0.48
CA GLU A 127 27.49 42.35 -1.89
C GLU A 127 28.10 43.42 -2.79
N VAL A 128 28.46 43.00 -4.01
CA VAL A 128 28.95 43.87 -5.08
C VAL A 128 28.00 43.82 -6.27
N SER A 129 27.86 44.95 -6.94
CA SER A 129 27.16 45.08 -8.21
C SER A 129 28.09 45.69 -9.25
N LYS A 130 28.29 45.00 -10.38
CA LYS A 130 29.08 45.48 -11.53
C LYS A 130 28.23 46.22 -12.57
N ASP A 131 26.90 46.32 -12.36
CA ASP A 131 25.93 46.81 -13.35
C ASP A 131 25.09 47.99 -12.83
N GLY A 132 25.68 48.81 -11.95
CA GLY A 132 25.04 50.01 -11.42
C GLY A 132 23.92 49.75 -10.40
N GLY A 133 23.86 48.55 -9.82
CA GLY A 133 22.93 48.16 -8.76
C GLY A 133 21.73 47.33 -9.22
N THR A 134 21.75 46.80 -10.44
CA THR A 134 20.67 45.97 -11.01
C THR A 134 20.76 44.53 -10.51
N THR A 135 21.96 43.94 -10.56
CA THR A 135 22.27 42.62 -10.00
C THR A 135 23.32 42.74 -8.90
N TRP A 136 23.19 41.89 -7.88
CA TRP A 136 24.06 41.89 -6.70
C TRP A 136 24.58 40.48 -6.47
N SER A 137 25.89 40.36 -6.26
CA SER A 137 26.57 39.10 -5.96
C SER A 137 27.22 39.20 -4.58
N PRO A 138 27.16 38.14 -3.75
CA PRO A 138 27.84 38.12 -2.47
C PRO A 138 29.35 38.25 -2.64
N VAL A 139 29.98 38.96 -1.72
CA VAL A 139 31.44 39.02 -1.58
C VAL A 139 31.78 38.19 -0.35
N GLY A 140 32.06 36.90 -0.51
CA GLY A 140 32.28 35.97 0.61
C GLY A 140 31.01 35.67 1.43
N ASN A 141 31.15 34.94 2.53
CA ASN A 141 30.01 34.41 3.31
C ASN A 141 29.19 35.49 4.02
N SER A 142 28.01 35.18 4.54
CA SER A 142 27.39 36.09 5.51
C SER A 142 28.18 36.14 6.82
N PHE A 143 28.07 37.23 7.58
CA PHE A 143 28.60 37.37 8.93
C PHE A 143 27.47 37.67 9.91
N THR A 144 27.53 37.08 11.10
CA THR A 144 26.58 37.37 12.19
C THR A 144 27.32 38.11 13.28
N PRO A 145 26.92 39.36 13.61
CA PRO A 145 27.57 40.13 14.66
C PRO A 145 27.50 39.40 16.01
N THR A 146 28.59 39.45 16.77
CA THR A 146 28.65 38.96 18.16
C THR A 146 29.03 40.10 19.09
N MET A 147 29.06 39.84 20.39
CA MET A 147 29.53 40.84 21.37
C MET A 147 31.03 41.08 21.35
N GLU A 148 31.78 40.38 20.50
CA GLU A 148 33.20 40.64 20.24
C GLU A 148 33.36 41.58 19.04
N VAL A 149 34.28 42.53 19.15
CA VAL A 149 34.64 43.41 18.04
C VAL A 149 35.38 42.59 17.01
N THR A 150 34.83 42.52 15.80
CA THR A 150 35.38 41.75 14.71
C THR A 150 35.63 42.66 13.52
N LYS A 151 36.78 42.50 12.86
CA LYS A 151 37.06 43.19 11.61
C LYS A 151 36.61 42.33 10.43
N LEU A 152 35.67 42.83 9.62
CA LEU A 152 35.42 42.30 8.30
C LEU A 152 36.47 42.87 7.35
N SER A 153 37.12 42.05 6.54
CA SER A 153 37.98 42.51 5.45
C SER A 153 37.77 41.59 4.25
N ARG A 154 37.31 42.15 3.12
CA ARG A 154 36.96 41.39 1.91
C ARG A 154 37.46 42.08 0.67
N ARG A 155 38.22 41.34 -0.13
CA ARG A 155 38.68 41.79 -1.44
C ARG A 155 37.52 41.72 -2.44
N VAL A 156 37.07 42.87 -2.94
CA VAL A 156 36.00 43.01 -3.94
C VAL A 156 36.61 43.13 -5.34
N ASN A 157 37.57 44.04 -5.49
CA ASN A 157 38.39 44.28 -6.68
C ASN A 157 37.63 44.46 -8.00
N VAL A 158 36.85 45.54 -8.09
CA VAL A 158 36.14 45.96 -9.32
C VAL A 158 36.51 47.38 -9.71
N GLU A 159 36.76 47.62 -11.00
CA GLU A 159 37.07 48.96 -11.54
C GLU A 159 35.87 49.90 -11.47
N GLU A 160 34.70 49.40 -11.86
CA GLU A 160 33.41 50.06 -11.72
C GLU A 160 32.44 49.14 -11.01
N GLY A 161 31.74 49.68 -10.01
CA GLY A 161 30.78 48.90 -9.25
C GLY A 161 30.33 49.59 -7.97
N LEU A 162 29.28 49.04 -7.39
CA LEU A 162 28.70 49.47 -6.13
C LEU A 162 28.83 48.35 -5.10
N ILE A 163 28.83 48.71 -3.82
CA ILE A 163 28.75 47.76 -2.71
C ILE A 163 27.53 48.05 -1.84
N ARG A 164 27.02 47.02 -1.19
CA ARG A 164 26.05 47.17 -0.10
C ARG A 164 26.27 46.17 1.01
N ILE A 165 25.92 46.57 2.22
CA ILE A 165 25.77 45.68 3.38
C ILE A 165 24.27 45.54 3.64
N ILE A 166 23.75 44.32 3.57
CA ILE A 166 22.33 43.99 3.71
C ILE A 166 22.17 42.71 4.52
N ARG A 167 20.97 42.43 5.04
CA ARG A 167 20.68 41.13 5.66
C ARG A 167 20.86 40.00 4.66
N ALA A 168 21.39 38.85 5.08
CA ALA A 168 21.63 37.72 4.18
C ALA A 168 20.33 37.01 3.73
N ASP A 169 19.25 37.13 4.50
CA ASP A 169 17.94 36.54 4.22
C ASP A 169 17.02 37.44 3.36
N TYR A 170 17.54 38.51 2.75
CA TYR A 170 16.73 39.55 2.10
C TYR A 170 15.81 39.06 0.97
N SER A 171 16.13 37.94 0.32
CA SER A 171 15.33 37.36 -0.77
C SER A 171 14.08 36.61 -0.27
N SER A 172 14.15 36.06 0.95
CA SER A 172 13.07 35.30 1.58
C SER A 172 12.39 36.03 2.75
N PHE A 173 12.99 37.11 3.25
CA PHE A 173 12.48 37.87 4.40
C PHE A 173 11.22 38.68 4.03
N ASP A 174 10.09 38.41 4.70
CA ASP A 174 8.88 39.22 4.52
C ASP A 174 8.98 40.56 5.27
N LEU A 175 9.23 41.63 4.51
CA LEU A 175 9.27 43.03 4.99
C LEU A 175 8.06 43.44 5.86
N LYS A 176 6.89 42.81 5.67
CA LYS A 176 5.66 43.14 6.42
C LYS A 176 5.66 42.58 7.84
N THR A 177 6.54 41.62 8.15
CA THR A 177 6.57 40.92 9.44
C THR A 177 7.45 41.58 10.51
N GLY A 178 8.16 42.66 10.17
CA GLY A 178 8.99 43.43 11.12
C GLY A 178 8.16 44.07 12.23
N LYS A 179 8.25 43.52 13.45
CA LYS A 179 7.38 43.89 14.58
C LYS A 179 8.03 44.81 15.62
N SER A 180 9.35 44.91 15.65
CA SER A 180 10.09 45.72 16.62
C SER A 180 11.44 46.19 16.06
N PHE A 181 12.10 47.10 16.77
CA PHE A 181 13.51 47.37 16.54
C PHE A 181 14.33 46.21 17.10
N SER A 182 14.96 45.42 16.24
CA SER A 182 15.73 44.23 16.63
C SER A 182 16.97 44.05 15.75
N SER A 183 17.82 43.06 16.08
CA SER A 183 18.87 42.58 15.19
C SER A 183 19.86 43.66 14.73
N ALA A 184 20.22 44.57 15.64
CA ALA A 184 21.03 45.74 15.29
C ALA A 184 22.50 45.49 15.58
N PHE A 185 23.38 46.07 14.78
CA PHE A 185 24.82 46.00 14.98
C PHE A 185 25.48 47.34 14.68
N ASN A 186 26.64 47.54 15.28
CA ASN A 186 27.49 48.72 15.14
C ASN A 186 28.52 48.45 14.05
N ILE A 187 28.74 49.43 13.18
CA ILE A 187 29.78 49.48 12.15
C ILE A 187 30.65 50.70 12.39
N ASP A 188 31.96 50.49 12.31
CA ASP A 188 32.98 51.51 12.51
C ASP A 188 34.17 51.28 11.56
N ASN A 189 35.03 52.29 11.40
CA ASN A 189 36.27 52.20 10.60
C ASN A 189 36.06 51.59 9.20
N LEU A 190 35.06 52.06 8.44
CA LEU A 190 34.77 51.56 7.10
C LEU A 190 35.81 52.08 6.10
N VAL A 191 36.52 51.17 5.46
CA VAL A 191 37.58 51.43 4.48
C VAL A 191 37.26 50.73 3.17
N ILE A 192 37.46 51.44 2.06
CA ILE A 192 37.43 50.93 0.70
C ILE A 192 38.75 51.32 0.03
N THR A 193 39.60 50.34 -0.22
CA THR A 193 40.88 50.56 -0.92
C THR A 193 40.68 50.66 -2.44
N ASP A 194 41.68 51.17 -3.15
CA ASP A 194 41.69 51.19 -4.62
C ASP A 194 41.71 49.77 -5.22
N CYS A 195 41.13 49.61 -6.41
CA CYS A 195 41.15 48.36 -7.15
C CYS A 195 42.61 48.01 -7.54
N GLU A 196 43.00 46.77 -7.31
CA GLU A 196 44.30 46.21 -7.71
C GLU A 196 44.18 45.53 -9.09
N ALA A 197 45.28 45.38 -9.82
CA ALA A 197 45.27 44.88 -11.20
C ALA A 197 44.82 43.41 -11.38
N GLU A 198 44.62 42.62 -10.33
CA GLU A 198 44.28 41.18 -10.38
C GLU A 198 42.94 40.88 -9.67
N GLU A 199 41.90 40.36 -10.37
CA GLU A 199 40.62 39.95 -9.74
C GLU A 199 40.82 38.77 -8.74
N PRO A 200 40.15 38.73 -7.55
CA PRO A 200 40.15 37.56 -6.68
C PRO A 200 39.10 36.53 -7.12
N GLU A 201 39.49 35.26 -7.16
CA GLU A 201 38.55 34.15 -7.32
C GLU A 201 37.85 33.82 -5.98
N GLN A 202 36.51 33.76 -5.95
CA GLN A 202 35.74 33.43 -4.74
C GLN A 202 35.69 31.90 -4.50
N PRO A 203 35.59 31.42 -3.25
CA PRO A 203 35.34 30.01 -2.95
C PRO A 203 33.97 29.55 -3.47
N MET A 204 33.91 28.36 -4.08
CA MET A 204 32.69 27.86 -4.71
C MET A 204 32.60 26.33 -4.64
N LEU A 205 31.37 25.83 -4.53
CA LEU A 205 30.96 24.46 -4.83
C LEU A 205 29.80 24.52 -5.81
N SER A 206 29.82 23.75 -6.88
CA SER A 206 28.72 23.72 -7.85
C SER A 206 28.65 22.41 -8.61
N PHE A 207 27.44 21.91 -8.81
CA PHE A 207 27.14 20.90 -9.82
C PHE A 207 26.83 21.58 -11.15
N SER A 208 27.10 20.89 -12.27
CA SER A 208 26.65 21.33 -13.61
C SER A 208 25.13 21.27 -13.75
N ASP A 209 24.53 20.28 -13.11
CA ASP A 209 23.12 19.95 -13.21
C ASP A 209 22.43 20.08 -11.85
N SER A 210 21.15 20.43 -11.86
CA SER A 210 20.33 20.50 -10.64
C SER A 210 19.74 19.15 -10.22
N GLU A 211 19.74 18.17 -11.12
CA GLU A 211 19.17 16.84 -10.89
C GLU A 211 19.97 15.71 -11.58
N LEU A 212 19.90 14.52 -11.00
CA LEU A 212 20.43 13.27 -11.53
C LEU A 212 19.31 12.20 -11.58
N PRO A 213 18.60 12.08 -12.71
CA PRO A 213 17.58 11.06 -12.89
C PRO A 213 18.20 9.71 -13.28
N PHE A 214 17.96 8.67 -12.48
CA PHE A 214 18.39 7.30 -12.77
C PHE A 214 17.53 6.60 -13.82
N GLY A 215 16.34 7.15 -14.12
CA GLY A 215 15.35 6.54 -15.00
C GLY A 215 14.59 5.40 -14.31
N GLU A 216 14.22 4.38 -15.08
CA GLU A 216 13.61 3.16 -14.56
C GLU A 216 14.67 2.14 -14.13
N ILE A 217 14.51 1.59 -12.93
CA ILE A 217 15.38 0.54 -12.38
C ILE A 217 14.50 -0.54 -11.77
N TYR A 218 14.84 -1.81 -11.95
CA TYR A 218 14.13 -2.90 -11.28
C TYR A 218 14.36 -2.86 -9.77
N LYS A 219 13.31 -3.08 -8.97
CA LYS A 219 13.44 -3.22 -7.50
C LYS A 219 14.54 -4.24 -7.15
N GLY A 220 15.48 -3.84 -6.29
CA GLY A 220 16.63 -4.64 -5.87
C GLY A 220 17.83 -4.64 -6.83
N ALA A 221 17.69 -4.13 -8.06
CA ALA A 221 18.81 -3.94 -8.97
C ALA A 221 19.55 -2.64 -8.67
N SER A 222 20.86 -2.62 -8.90
CA SER A 222 21.70 -1.44 -8.67
C SER A 222 22.11 -0.78 -9.98
N LYS A 223 22.15 0.55 -10.00
CA LYS A 223 22.76 1.35 -11.07
C LYS A 223 23.63 2.43 -10.46
N THR A 224 24.84 2.59 -10.97
CA THR A 224 25.77 3.64 -10.55
C THR A 224 25.91 4.68 -11.66
N MET A 225 25.85 5.96 -11.29
CA MET A 225 26.09 7.10 -12.18
C MET A 225 27.18 7.99 -11.59
N LYS A 226 27.94 8.63 -12.46
CA LYS A 226 28.99 9.58 -12.10
C LYS A 226 28.46 11.01 -12.26
N VAL A 227 28.78 11.87 -11.30
CA VAL A 227 28.53 13.32 -11.40
C VAL A 227 29.77 14.08 -10.98
N GLU A 228 30.00 15.21 -11.64
CA GLU A 228 31.13 16.09 -11.36
C GLU A 228 30.70 17.25 -10.45
N LEU A 229 31.44 17.44 -9.36
CA LEU A 229 31.34 18.61 -8.48
C LEU A 229 32.54 19.52 -8.76
N ALA A 230 32.29 20.71 -9.28
CA ALA A 230 33.34 21.73 -9.40
C ALA A 230 33.56 22.42 -8.05
N TYR A 231 34.83 22.57 -7.67
CA TYR A 231 35.24 23.37 -6.52
C TYR A 231 36.25 24.44 -6.93
N LYS A 232 36.19 25.61 -6.28
CA LYS A 232 37.17 26.68 -6.47
C LYS A 232 37.59 27.28 -5.13
N ASN A 233 38.87 27.63 -5.03
CA ASN A 233 39.52 28.20 -3.84
C ASN A 233 39.27 27.44 -2.52
N LEU A 234 39.35 26.11 -2.57
CA LEU A 234 39.12 25.20 -1.42
C LEU A 234 40.34 24.34 -1.05
N LEU A 235 41.56 24.82 -1.32
CA LEU A 235 42.80 24.12 -0.95
C LEU A 235 42.79 23.75 0.54
N ASN A 236 42.99 22.46 0.84
CA ASN A 236 43.02 21.89 2.20
C ASN A 236 41.74 22.10 3.03
N GLN A 237 40.60 22.43 2.40
CA GLN A 237 39.30 22.53 3.08
C GLN A 237 38.53 21.21 2.97
N PRO A 238 38.05 20.61 4.07
CA PRO A 238 37.33 19.35 4.01
C PRO A 238 35.94 19.53 3.40
N ILE A 239 35.63 18.71 2.40
CA ILE A 239 34.33 18.58 1.76
C ILE A 239 33.67 17.31 2.29
N THR A 240 32.47 17.42 2.86
CA THR A 240 31.62 16.31 3.30
C THR A 240 30.48 16.10 2.32
N ILE A 241 30.18 14.86 1.96
CA ILE A 241 29.18 14.48 0.95
C ILE A 241 28.22 13.48 1.61
N SER A 242 26.93 13.79 1.62
CA SER A 242 25.92 12.92 2.25
C SER A 242 24.60 12.88 1.49
N ILE A 243 23.88 11.77 1.62
CA ILE A 243 22.51 11.59 1.14
C ILE A 243 21.56 11.95 2.29
N ALA A 244 20.51 12.71 2.00
CA ALA A 244 19.46 13.01 2.96
C ALA A 244 18.85 11.73 3.55
N GLU A 245 18.48 11.74 4.84
CA GLU A 245 18.07 10.54 5.58
C GLU A 245 17.02 9.69 4.85
N ALA A 246 16.00 10.35 4.28
CA ALA A 246 14.92 9.69 3.54
C ALA A 246 15.37 8.90 2.31
N GLY A 247 16.57 9.16 1.77
CA GLY A 247 17.10 8.48 0.60
C GLY A 247 18.15 7.41 0.88
N LYS A 248 18.62 7.23 2.12
CA LYS A 248 19.76 6.35 2.42
C LYS A 248 19.50 4.87 2.14
N GLU A 249 18.24 4.44 2.16
CA GLU A 249 17.86 3.07 1.78
C GLU A 249 17.89 2.84 0.26
N THR A 250 17.90 3.91 -0.54
CA THR A 250 17.83 3.86 -2.01
C THR A 250 19.11 4.34 -2.68
N PHE A 251 19.78 5.34 -2.13
CA PHE A 251 20.95 5.98 -2.73
C PHE A 251 22.16 5.93 -1.79
N SER A 252 23.34 5.70 -2.37
CA SER A 252 24.63 5.80 -1.70
C SER A 252 25.61 6.58 -2.57
N VAL A 253 26.64 7.17 -1.97
CA VAL A 253 27.62 8.01 -2.67
C VAL A 253 29.05 7.71 -2.22
N MET A 254 29.98 7.70 -3.16
CA MET A 254 31.43 7.64 -2.90
C MET A 254 32.19 8.69 -3.73
N PRO A 255 33.22 9.36 -3.16
CA PRO A 255 33.55 9.34 -1.74
C PRO A 255 32.52 10.11 -0.89
N ASN A 256 32.48 9.85 0.42
CA ASN A 256 31.65 10.60 1.38
C ASN A 256 32.38 11.81 2.00
N THR A 257 33.69 11.91 1.75
CA THR A 257 34.54 13.02 2.18
C THR A 257 35.67 13.22 1.17
N PHE A 258 36.14 14.45 1.02
CA PHE A 258 37.26 14.80 0.15
C PHE A 258 38.00 16.01 0.71
N THR A 259 39.31 16.13 0.47
CA THR A 259 40.10 17.31 0.87
C THR A 259 40.97 17.72 -0.32
N PRO A 260 40.63 18.82 -1.00
CA PRO A 260 41.34 19.26 -2.19
C PRO A 260 42.83 19.52 -1.93
N GLN A 261 43.68 19.00 -2.80
CA GLN A 261 45.14 19.28 -2.82
C GLN A 261 45.51 20.42 -3.76
N GLU A 262 44.54 20.91 -4.54
CA GLU A 262 44.64 22.07 -5.42
C GLU A 262 43.54 23.07 -5.04
N ALA A 263 43.75 24.35 -5.34
CA ALA A 263 42.78 25.39 -4.99
C ALA A 263 41.45 25.20 -5.73
N SER A 264 41.49 24.79 -6.99
CA SER A 264 40.32 24.63 -7.85
C SER A 264 40.42 23.33 -8.63
N GLY A 265 39.29 22.71 -8.95
CA GLY A 265 39.26 21.44 -9.67
C GLY A 265 37.86 20.84 -9.70
N THR A 266 37.81 19.56 -10.09
CA THR A 266 36.58 18.79 -10.16
C THR A 266 36.73 17.53 -9.33
N LEU A 267 35.71 17.22 -8.53
CA LEU A 267 35.59 15.96 -7.80
C LEU A 267 34.53 15.10 -8.50
N GLU A 268 34.90 13.90 -8.92
CA GLU A 268 33.94 12.91 -9.41
C GLU A 268 33.28 12.20 -8.22
N LEU A 269 31.96 12.14 -8.22
CA LEU A 269 31.14 11.41 -7.24
C LEU A 269 30.44 10.25 -7.95
N GLU A 270 30.57 9.05 -7.39
CA GLU A 270 29.84 7.85 -7.82
C GLU A 270 28.60 7.67 -6.94
N ILE A 271 27.42 7.82 -7.53
CA ILE A 271 26.14 7.69 -6.85
C ILE A 271 25.50 6.38 -7.30
N THR A 272 25.24 5.48 -6.35
CA THR A 272 24.62 4.17 -6.61
C THR A 272 23.18 4.18 -6.10
N CYS A 273 22.23 3.89 -7.00
CA CYS A 273 20.82 3.71 -6.71
C CYS A 273 20.48 2.21 -6.65
N THR A 274 19.87 1.75 -5.55
CA THR A 274 19.34 0.38 -5.35
C THR A 274 17.97 0.47 -4.66
N PRO A 275 16.87 0.61 -5.42
CA PRO A 275 15.55 0.81 -4.83
C PRO A 275 15.01 -0.45 -4.16
N SER A 276 14.56 -0.33 -2.91
CA SER A 276 13.94 -1.40 -2.12
C SER A 276 12.41 -1.45 -2.22
N SER A 277 11.78 -0.37 -2.71
CA SER A 277 10.33 -0.24 -2.92
C SER A 277 10.03 0.16 -4.36
N LEU A 278 8.83 -0.20 -4.86
CA LEU A 278 8.36 0.21 -6.19
C LEU A 278 7.90 1.67 -6.20
N GLY A 279 7.83 2.28 -7.39
CA GLY A 279 7.33 3.63 -7.61
C GLY A 279 8.42 4.70 -7.68
N ARG A 280 8.00 5.97 -7.69
CA ARG A 280 8.92 7.12 -7.78
C ARG A 280 9.55 7.38 -6.42
N LEU A 281 10.89 7.35 -6.36
CA LEU A 281 11.68 7.65 -5.17
C LEU A 281 12.55 8.87 -5.47
N GLN A 282 12.65 9.77 -4.49
CA GLN A 282 13.43 11.00 -4.59
C GLN A 282 14.21 11.27 -3.31
N SER A 283 15.37 11.88 -3.45
CA SER A 283 16.19 12.35 -2.33
C SER A 283 17.10 13.49 -2.79
N SER A 284 17.94 14.00 -1.91
CA SER A 284 18.99 14.94 -2.27
C SER A 284 20.36 14.51 -1.77
N LEU A 285 21.36 14.79 -2.59
CA LEU A 285 22.78 14.72 -2.26
C LEU A 285 23.21 16.12 -1.80
N LEU A 286 23.70 16.21 -0.57
CA LEU A 286 24.21 17.44 0.02
C LEU A 286 25.74 17.38 0.13
N VAL A 287 26.40 18.40 -0.41
CA VAL A 287 27.85 18.59 -0.28
C VAL A 287 28.13 19.85 0.52
N VAL A 288 29.01 19.77 1.51
CA VAL A 288 29.31 20.86 2.44
C VAL A 288 30.82 21.03 2.63
N SER A 289 31.30 22.27 2.58
CA SER A 289 32.68 22.64 2.96
C SER A 289 32.65 23.92 3.78
N GLY A 290 32.81 23.79 5.11
CA GLY A 290 32.63 24.91 6.03
C GLY A 290 31.19 25.47 5.98
N GLN A 291 31.02 26.64 5.36
CA GLN A 291 29.72 27.30 5.17
C GLN A 291 29.19 27.23 3.72
N LEU A 292 29.97 26.68 2.79
CA LEU A 292 29.51 26.45 1.42
C LEU A 292 28.70 25.16 1.35
N SER A 293 27.64 25.19 0.55
CA SER A 293 26.85 24.00 0.24
C SER A 293 26.49 23.94 -1.24
N ALA A 294 26.47 22.73 -1.79
CA ALA A 294 25.86 22.41 -3.07
C ALA A 294 24.90 21.24 -2.88
N GLU A 295 23.78 21.26 -3.61
CA GLU A 295 22.75 20.22 -3.54
C GLU A 295 22.45 19.70 -4.95
N LEU A 296 22.22 18.39 -5.06
CA LEU A 296 21.81 17.71 -6.30
C LEU A 296 20.59 16.83 -6.01
N LEU A 297 19.51 17.04 -6.76
CA LEU A 297 18.30 16.23 -6.63
C LEU A 297 18.51 14.84 -7.25
N LEU A 298 18.17 13.78 -6.53
CA LEU A 298 18.23 12.40 -7.03
C LEU A 298 16.82 11.88 -7.27
N SER A 299 16.60 11.17 -8.37
CA SER A 299 15.32 10.51 -8.63
C SER A 299 15.44 9.20 -9.38
N VAL A 300 14.54 8.27 -9.07
CA VAL A 300 14.40 6.98 -9.76
C VAL A 300 12.93 6.58 -9.80
N THR A 301 12.52 5.88 -10.85
CA THR A 301 11.27 5.12 -10.87
C THR A 301 11.61 3.65 -10.72
N ALA A 302 11.34 3.08 -9.55
CA ALA A 302 11.53 1.67 -9.29
C ALA A 302 10.39 0.87 -9.90
N ILE A 303 10.71 -0.03 -10.82
CA ILE A 303 9.74 -0.86 -11.54
C ILE A 303 9.90 -2.33 -11.18
N ARG A 304 8.85 -3.09 -11.47
CA ARG A 304 8.85 -4.54 -11.31
C ARG A 304 9.50 -5.20 -12.52
N GLN A 305 10.26 -6.27 -12.30
CA GLN A 305 10.80 -7.09 -13.39
C GLN A 305 9.78 -8.17 -13.77
N GLN A 306 9.30 -8.14 -15.02
CA GLN A 306 8.34 -9.12 -15.51
C GLN A 306 8.89 -10.55 -15.40
N GLY A 307 8.06 -11.49 -14.93
CA GLY A 307 8.45 -12.90 -14.77
C GLY A 307 9.33 -13.19 -13.56
N VAL A 308 9.73 -12.18 -12.79
CA VAL A 308 10.43 -12.34 -11.51
C VAL A 308 9.45 -12.03 -10.40
N TYR A 309 9.01 -13.08 -9.71
CA TYR A 309 8.00 -12.98 -8.66
C TYR A 309 8.65 -13.03 -7.28
N VAL A 310 8.22 -12.15 -6.38
CA VAL A 310 8.67 -12.10 -4.99
C VAL A 310 7.67 -12.88 -4.13
N PHE A 311 7.91 -14.18 -3.99
CA PHE A 311 7.22 -15.05 -3.06
C PHE A 311 8.17 -15.47 -1.92
N GLY A 312 7.66 -16.19 -0.91
CA GLY A 312 8.42 -16.60 0.27
C GLY A 312 9.42 -17.73 0.06
N GLY A 313 9.69 -18.10 -1.21
CA GLY A 313 10.48 -19.27 -1.60
C GLY A 313 9.68 -20.26 -2.43
N GLY A 314 10.32 -21.37 -2.81
CA GLY A 314 9.78 -22.39 -3.70
C GLY A 314 9.95 -22.09 -5.19
N ASP A 315 9.79 -23.12 -6.04
CA ASP A 315 9.86 -23.02 -7.51
C ASP A 315 8.49 -23.27 -8.18
N GLY A 316 7.46 -23.43 -7.35
CA GLY A 316 6.09 -23.70 -7.75
C GLY A 316 5.86 -25.13 -8.26
N SER A 317 6.82 -26.05 -8.09
CA SER A 317 6.58 -27.48 -8.23
C SER A 317 5.71 -28.01 -7.09
N LYS A 318 5.18 -29.22 -7.24
CA LYS A 318 4.37 -29.86 -6.19
C LYS A 318 5.20 -30.13 -4.93
N GLU A 319 6.47 -30.50 -5.10
CA GLU A 319 7.41 -30.80 -4.03
C GLU A 319 7.95 -29.54 -3.35
N SER A 320 7.98 -28.42 -4.07
CA SER A 320 8.48 -27.13 -3.58
C SER A 320 7.57 -25.98 -4.02
N PRO A 321 6.34 -25.89 -3.49
CA PRO A 321 5.35 -24.88 -3.86
C PRO A 321 5.84 -23.47 -3.51
N TYR A 322 5.34 -22.46 -4.23
CA TYR A 322 5.57 -21.07 -3.86
C TYR A 322 4.96 -20.76 -2.49
N LEU A 323 5.76 -20.21 -1.58
CA LEU A 323 5.33 -19.96 -0.20
C LEU A 323 4.67 -18.58 -0.05
N MET A 324 3.48 -18.56 0.53
CA MET A 324 2.67 -17.35 0.71
C MET A 324 2.53 -17.05 2.21
N SER A 325 3.19 -16.00 2.70
CA SER A 325 3.21 -15.67 4.13
C SER A 325 3.04 -14.19 4.42
N LEU A 326 2.96 -13.37 3.37
CA LEU A 326 2.98 -11.92 3.44
C LEU A 326 1.98 -11.35 2.43
N PRO A 327 1.34 -10.20 2.72
CA PRO A 327 0.39 -9.57 1.80
C PRO A 327 1.03 -9.16 0.46
N GLU A 328 2.33 -8.82 0.47
CA GLU A 328 3.13 -8.58 -0.74
C GLU A 328 3.08 -9.76 -1.71
N HIS A 329 3.10 -11.01 -1.20
CA HIS A 329 3.08 -12.20 -2.06
C HIS A 329 1.73 -12.34 -2.76
N LEU A 330 0.63 -12.09 -2.05
CA LEU A 330 -0.72 -12.14 -2.61
C LEU A 330 -0.92 -11.03 -3.66
N TRP A 331 -0.39 -9.83 -3.38
CA TRP A 331 -0.35 -8.73 -4.34
C TRP A 331 0.44 -9.08 -5.60
N GLU A 332 1.60 -9.69 -5.43
CA GLU A 332 2.45 -10.14 -6.54
C GLU A 332 1.74 -11.20 -7.39
N LEU A 333 1.05 -12.16 -6.77
CA LEU A 333 0.25 -13.17 -7.47
C LEU A 333 -0.88 -12.51 -8.30
N SER A 334 -1.63 -11.60 -7.69
CA SER A 334 -2.66 -10.81 -8.38
C SER A 334 -2.08 -10.05 -9.57
N THR A 335 -0.98 -9.34 -9.37
CA THR A 335 -0.28 -8.58 -10.41
C THR A 335 0.24 -9.48 -11.53
N ALA A 336 0.75 -10.67 -11.22
CA ALA A 336 1.27 -11.61 -12.20
C ALA A 336 0.16 -12.19 -13.09
N VAL A 337 -0.98 -12.56 -12.52
CA VAL A 337 -2.12 -13.03 -13.31
C VAL A 337 -2.68 -11.90 -14.18
N ASP A 338 -2.76 -10.70 -13.61
CA ASP A 338 -3.39 -9.54 -14.25
C ASP A 338 -2.49 -8.88 -15.32
N GLN A 339 -1.28 -8.48 -14.96
CA GLN A 339 -0.41 -7.67 -15.82
C GLN A 339 0.51 -8.54 -16.69
N ASP A 340 1.06 -9.63 -16.14
CA ASP A 340 1.97 -10.51 -16.88
C ASP A 340 1.23 -11.55 -17.73
N ARG A 341 -0.09 -11.67 -17.56
CA ARG A 341 -0.93 -12.72 -18.18
C ARG A 341 -0.44 -14.14 -17.85
N ASN A 342 0.19 -14.32 -16.70
CA ASN A 342 0.65 -15.63 -16.27
C ASN A 342 -0.48 -16.36 -15.53
N SER A 343 -1.01 -17.43 -16.12
CA SER A 343 -2.09 -18.20 -15.49
C SER A 343 -1.63 -19.10 -14.36
N PHE A 344 -0.32 -19.35 -14.23
CA PHE A 344 0.25 -20.31 -13.31
C PHE A 344 -0.27 -21.75 -13.48
N ALA A 345 -0.66 -22.13 -14.70
CA ALA A 345 -1.03 -23.51 -15.02
C ALA A 345 0.06 -24.50 -14.58
N GLY A 346 -0.32 -25.52 -13.81
CA GLY A 346 0.60 -26.54 -13.31
C GLY A 346 1.53 -26.09 -12.15
N LYS A 347 1.33 -24.89 -11.60
CA LYS A 347 2.12 -24.37 -10.47
C LYS A 347 1.36 -24.46 -9.15
N TYR A 348 2.12 -24.67 -8.08
CA TYR A 348 1.61 -24.88 -6.73
C TYR A 348 2.00 -23.73 -5.81
N PHE A 349 1.05 -23.28 -5.01
CA PHE A 349 1.20 -22.27 -3.98
C PHE A 349 0.77 -22.86 -2.64
N LYS A 350 1.49 -22.53 -1.58
CA LYS A 350 1.13 -22.91 -0.22
C LYS A 350 1.22 -21.70 0.71
N GLN A 351 0.10 -21.38 1.34
CA GLN A 351 0.07 -20.39 2.40
C GLN A 351 0.62 -21.00 3.70
N THR A 352 1.49 -20.27 4.38
CA THR A 352 2.20 -20.72 5.58
C THR A 352 2.01 -19.80 6.79
N ALA A 353 1.19 -18.76 6.63
CA ALA A 353 0.80 -17.83 7.68
C ALA A 353 -0.52 -17.15 7.31
N ASP A 354 -1.23 -16.59 8.28
CA ASP A 354 -2.34 -15.69 8.00
C ASP A 354 -1.83 -14.43 7.30
N ILE A 355 -2.59 -13.93 6.33
CA ILE A 355 -2.25 -12.74 5.53
C ILE A 355 -3.24 -11.62 5.87
N ASP A 356 -2.71 -10.48 6.33
CA ASP A 356 -3.47 -9.26 6.61
C ASP A 356 -3.29 -8.24 5.47
N MET A 357 -4.39 -7.89 4.81
CA MET A 357 -4.39 -6.99 3.64
C MET A 357 -4.68 -5.52 3.98
N SER A 358 -4.62 -5.09 5.26
CA SER A 358 -5.01 -3.74 5.68
C SER A 358 -4.29 -2.60 4.94
N ASP A 359 -3.01 -2.82 4.61
CA ASP A 359 -2.15 -1.83 3.95
C ASP A 359 -2.21 -1.93 2.41
N TYR A 360 -2.95 -2.92 1.89
CA TYR A 360 -3.03 -3.29 0.47
C TYR A 360 -4.43 -3.07 -0.12
N LYS A 361 -4.85 -1.80 -0.19
CA LYS A 361 -6.25 -1.40 -0.48
C LYS A 361 -6.69 -1.42 -1.95
N ASN A 362 -5.77 -1.61 -2.90
CA ASN A 362 -6.06 -1.56 -4.34
C ASN A 362 -5.70 -2.87 -5.06
N LEU A 363 -5.82 -4.01 -4.36
CA LEU A 363 -5.61 -5.31 -4.98
C LEU A 363 -6.64 -5.50 -6.09
N VAL A 364 -6.21 -5.98 -7.26
CA VAL A 364 -7.15 -6.48 -8.28
C VAL A 364 -7.45 -7.97 -8.01
N PRO A 365 -8.65 -8.48 -8.34
CA PRO A 365 -8.94 -9.90 -8.21
C PRO A 365 -7.86 -10.77 -8.88
N ILE A 366 -7.54 -11.93 -8.29
CA ILE A 366 -6.62 -12.88 -8.92
C ILE A 366 -7.36 -13.51 -10.10
N GLY A 367 -7.05 -12.99 -11.28
CA GLY A 367 -7.82 -13.21 -12.50
C GLY A 367 -8.90 -12.16 -12.69
N THR A 368 -8.98 -11.60 -13.90
CA THR A 368 -9.80 -10.42 -14.22
C THR A 368 -10.33 -10.50 -15.66
N ASN A 369 -11.10 -9.48 -16.06
CA ASN A 369 -11.73 -9.37 -17.37
C ASN A 369 -12.82 -10.42 -17.66
N PHE A 370 -13.51 -10.90 -16.62
CA PHE A 370 -14.61 -11.82 -16.83
C PHE A 370 -15.76 -11.12 -17.56
N GLY A 371 -16.22 -11.69 -18.68
CA GLY A 371 -17.36 -11.15 -19.43
C GLY A 371 -17.14 -9.75 -20.05
N ILE A 372 -15.91 -9.24 -20.08
CA ILE A 372 -15.61 -7.93 -20.68
C ILE A 372 -15.39 -8.09 -22.19
N GLN A 373 -16.30 -7.52 -22.98
CA GLN A 373 -16.26 -7.57 -24.44
C GLN A 373 -14.98 -6.94 -25.00
N GLY A 374 -14.33 -7.63 -25.94
CA GLY A 374 -13.14 -7.13 -26.63
C GLY A 374 -11.84 -7.26 -25.84
N THR A 375 -11.83 -8.02 -24.74
CA THR A 375 -10.63 -8.28 -23.93
C THR A 375 -10.44 -9.77 -23.69
N ASP A 376 -9.18 -10.18 -23.50
CA ASP A 376 -8.86 -11.54 -23.07
C ASP A 376 -9.11 -11.69 -21.56
N GLN A 377 -9.72 -12.80 -21.17
CA GLN A 377 -9.82 -13.21 -19.77
C GLN A 377 -8.42 -13.45 -19.20
N ARG A 378 -8.19 -12.97 -17.98
CA ARG A 378 -6.98 -13.24 -17.22
C ARG A 378 -7.36 -14.28 -16.18
N VAL A 379 -6.91 -15.51 -16.35
CA VAL A 379 -7.36 -16.65 -15.55
C VAL A 379 -6.25 -17.11 -14.63
N PHE A 380 -6.62 -17.58 -13.44
CA PHE A 380 -5.74 -18.39 -12.61
C PHE A 380 -6.04 -19.87 -12.84
N SER A 381 -4.99 -20.66 -13.09
CA SER A 381 -5.02 -22.10 -13.40
C SER A 381 -4.05 -22.90 -12.51
N GLY A 382 -3.60 -22.30 -11.41
CA GLY A 382 -2.71 -22.94 -10.45
C GLY A 382 -3.44 -23.73 -9.36
N TYR A 383 -2.64 -24.31 -8.47
CA TYR A 383 -3.07 -24.99 -7.25
C TYR A 383 -2.70 -24.09 -6.06
N TYR A 384 -3.69 -23.62 -5.30
CA TYR A 384 -3.49 -22.78 -4.12
C TYR A 384 -3.98 -23.52 -2.87
N ASP A 385 -3.04 -23.98 -2.04
CA ASP A 385 -3.29 -24.55 -0.72
C ASP A 385 -3.19 -23.43 0.33
N GLY A 386 -4.30 -23.04 0.92
CA GLY A 386 -4.39 -22.07 2.01
C GLY A 386 -3.79 -22.58 3.33
N GLY A 387 -3.48 -23.87 3.44
CA GLY A 387 -2.82 -24.44 4.62
C GLY A 387 -3.61 -24.33 5.92
N GLY A 388 -4.91 -24.05 5.86
CA GLY A 388 -5.75 -23.74 7.01
C GLY A 388 -5.64 -22.30 7.52
N HIS A 389 -4.95 -21.43 6.78
CA HIS A 389 -4.72 -20.04 7.15
C HIS A 389 -5.79 -19.08 6.62
N LYS A 390 -5.78 -17.86 7.17
CA LYS A 390 -6.71 -16.79 6.82
C LYS A 390 -6.11 -15.79 5.84
N ILE A 391 -6.95 -15.26 4.96
CA ILE A 391 -6.73 -13.96 4.32
C ILE A 391 -7.76 -13.00 4.93
N SER A 392 -7.28 -11.89 5.48
CA SER A 392 -8.11 -10.96 6.26
C SER A 392 -8.00 -9.53 5.75
N LYS A 393 -9.02 -8.71 6.04
CA LYS A 393 -9.06 -7.27 5.72
C LYS A 393 -8.90 -6.95 4.23
N LEU A 394 -9.30 -7.88 3.36
CA LEU A 394 -9.31 -7.68 1.92
C LEU A 394 -10.45 -6.70 1.56
N THR A 395 -10.11 -5.66 0.81
CA THR A 395 -11.10 -4.70 0.27
C THR A 395 -11.05 -4.72 -1.25
N LEU A 396 -12.12 -5.17 -1.89
CA LEU A 396 -12.28 -5.20 -3.34
C LEU A 396 -13.54 -4.41 -3.70
N ASN A 397 -13.39 -3.13 -4.03
CA ASN A 397 -14.53 -2.24 -4.30
C ASN A 397 -14.43 -1.69 -5.72
N PHE A 398 -15.16 -2.31 -6.64
CA PHE A 398 -15.14 -1.94 -8.05
C PHE A 398 -16.51 -1.49 -8.54
N SER A 399 -16.54 -0.62 -9.55
CA SER A 399 -17.77 -0.17 -10.18
C SER A 399 -17.56 0.15 -11.65
N GLY A 400 -18.58 -0.04 -12.46
CA GLY A 400 -18.54 0.13 -13.90
C GLY A 400 -18.46 -1.19 -14.68
N LYS A 401 -18.84 -1.12 -15.95
CA LYS A 401 -19.01 -2.27 -16.85
C LYS A 401 -17.75 -3.09 -17.14
N ASN A 402 -16.57 -2.57 -16.78
CA ASN A 402 -15.28 -3.22 -16.99
C ASN A 402 -14.73 -3.88 -15.71
N TYR A 403 -15.52 -3.96 -14.65
CA TYR A 403 -15.10 -4.59 -13.39
C TYR A 403 -16.16 -5.60 -12.94
N ILE A 404 -16.22 -6.68 -13.70
CA ILE A 404 -17.09 -7.84 -13.49
C ILE A 404 -16.20 -9.01 -13.05
N GLY A 405 -16.73 -9.89 -12.20
CA GLY A 405 -15.99 -11.06 -11.73
C GLY A 405 -15.06 -10.69 -10.58
N VAL A 406 -15.64 -10.21 -9.48
CA VAL A 406 -14.89 -9.72 -8.31
C VAL A 406 -15.07 -10.67 -7.13
N ALA A 407 -13.96 -11.28 -6.74
CA ALA A 407 -13.76 -12.07 -5.54
C ALA A 407 -12.25 -12.08 -5.24
N LEU A 408 -11.79 -12.79 -4.21
CA LEU A 408 -10.35 -13.03 -4.03
C LEU A 408 -9.72 -13.58 -5.33
N PHE A 409 -10.34 -14.59 -5.92
CA PHE A 409 -10.05 -15.09 -7.26
C PHE A 409 -11.15 -14.66 -8.23
N GLY A 410 -10.87 -13.72 -9.13
CA GLY A 410 -11.89 -13.28 -10.09
C GLY A 410 -12.25 -14.37 -11.11
N ILE A 411 -11.25 -15.09 -11.64
CA ILE A 411 -11.49 -16.19 -12.59
C ILE A 411 -10.58 -17.38 -12.29
N LEU A 412 -11.20 -18.52 -12.00
CA LEU A 412 -10.57 -19.82 -11.90
C LEU A 412 -10.87 -20.66 -13.15
N LYS A 413 -9.82 -21.17 -13.80
CA LYS A 413 -9.93 -22.08 -14.94
C LYS A 413 -9.01 -23.28 -14.75
N GLU A 414 -9.60 -24.48 -14.63
CA GLU A 414 -8.86 -25.72 -14.32
C GLU A 414 -7.97 -25.60 -13.07
N ALA A 415 -8.40 -24.76 -12.12
CA ALA A 415 -7.64 -24.44 -10.90
C ALA A 415 -8.12 -25.26 -9.71
N ARG A 416 -7.30 -25.30 -8.65
CA ARG A 416 -7.67 -25.87 -7.35
C ARG A 416 -7.38 -24.89 -6.23
N ILE A 417 -8.39 -24.60 -5.41
CA ILE A 417 -8.26 -23.78 -4.21
C ILE A 417 -8.69 -24.63 -3.02
N GLU A 418 -7.81 -24.78 -2.03
CA GLU A 418 -8.07 -25.63 -0.86
C GLU A 418 -7.65 -25.00 0.47
N HIS A 419 -8.28 -25.42 1.57
CA HIS A 419 -7.88 -25.09 2.96
C HIS A 419 -7.72 -23.59 3.25
N LEU A 420 -8.62 -22.75 2.73
CA LEU A 420 -8.49 -21.30 2.80
C LEU A 420 -9.66 -20.66 3.53
N THR A 421 -9.37 -19.77 4.48
CA THR A 421 -10.39 -18.95 5.15
C THR A 421 -10.30 -17.48 4.73
N LEU A 422 -11.42 -16.86 4.38
CA LEU A 422 -11.55 -15.42 4.17
C LEU A 422 -12.26 -14.78 5.38
N SER A 423 -11.67 -13.75 5.97
CA SER A 423 -12.25 -13.03 7.13
C SER A 423 -12.16 -11.51 7.01
N ASP A 424 -12.98 -10.79 7.77
CA ASP A 424 -12.92 -9.32 7.94
C ASP A 424 -12.83 -8.53 6.63
N SER A 425 -13.49 -8.99 5.57
CA SER A 425 -13.28 -8.49 4.20
C SER A 425 -14.55 -7.88 3.60
N ASN A 426 -14.37 -6.91 2.69
CA ASN A 426 -15.46 -6.25 1.98
C ASN A 426 -15.26 -6.39 0.47
N ILE A 427 -16.19 -7.09 -0.19
CA ILE A 427 -16.13 -7.35 -1.63
C ILE A 427 -17.39 -6.81 -2.28
N GLN A 428 -17.22 -5.82 -3.15
CA GLN A 428 -18.29 -5.12 -3.82
C GLN A 428 -17.99 -4.92 -5.30
N ALA A 429 -18.93 -5.28 -6.16
CA ALA A 429 -18.91 -4.90 -7.57
C ALA A 429 -20.31 -4.75 -8.17
N ASP A 430 -20.38 -4.29 -9.43
CA ASP A 430 -21.63 -4.14 -10.15
C ASP A 430 -22.26 -5.51 -10.51
N ALA A 431 -21.43 -6.53 -10.75
CA ALA A 431 -21.83 -7.82 -11.32
C ALA A 431 -20.85 -8.95 -10.98
N VAL A 432 -21.39 -10.17 -10.80
CA VAL A 432 -20.62 -11.41 -10.60
C VAL A 432 -19.64 -11.28 -9.44
N VAL A 433 -20.17 -11.38 -8.21
CA VAL A 433 -19.43 -11.09 -6.98
C VAL A 433 -19.46 -12.29 -6.03
N ALA A 434 -18.34 -12.59 -5.38
CA ALA A 434 -18.30 -13.64 -4.35
C ALA A 434 -17.16 -13.47 -3.34
N GLY A 435 -17.16 -14.29 -2.30
CA GLY A 435 -16.07 -14.37 -1.32
C GLY A 435 -14.78 -14.92 -1.94
N ILE A 436 -14.79 -16.21 -2.31
CA ILE A 436 -13.59 -16.94 -2.76
C ILE A 436 -13.37 -16.77 -4.26
N ALA A 437 -14.37 -17.10 -5.10
CA ALA A 437 -14.21 -17.12 -6.55
C ALA A 437 -15.38 -16.50 -7.31
N ALA A 438 -15.14 -15.57 -8.23
CA ALA A 438 -16.25 -14.99 -8.99
C ALA A 438 -16.71 -15.93 -10.12
N ALA A 439 -15.81 -16.35 -11.00
CA ALA A 439 -16.10 -17.34 -12.04
C ALA A 439 -15.26 -18.62 -11.86
N ILE A 440 -15.91 -19.77 -11.88
CA ILE A 440 -15.25 -21.09 -11.86
C ILE A 440 -15.55 -21.87 -13.13
N MET A 441 -14.50 -22.37 -13.77
CA MET A 441 -14.58 -23.10 -15.05
C MET A 441 -13.71 -24.35 -14.94
N GLY A 442 -14.31 -25.53 -14.87
CA GLY A 442 -13.53 -26.78 -14.72
C GLY A 442 -12.69 -26.83 -13.44
N SER A 443 -13.07 -26.08 -12.39
CA SER A 443 -12.22 -25.83 -11.22
C SER A 443 -12.75 -26.52 -9.96
N HIS A 444 -11.89 -26.63 -8.95
CA HIS A 444 -12.20 -27.27 -7.67
C HIS A 444 -11.97 -26.31 -6.52
N ILE A 445 -12.98 -26.11 -5.67
CA ILE A 445 -12.89 -25.38 -4.42
C ILE A 445 -13.24 -26.33 -3.29
N SER A 446 -12.29 -26.61 -2.40
CA SER A 446 -12.48 -27.57 -1.30
C SER A 446 -12.03 -27.03 0.04
N ASP A 447 -12.77 -27.31 1.11
CA ASP A 447 -12.39 -26.91 2.48
C ASP A 447 -12.06 -25.41 2.59
N CYS A 448 -12.92 -24.59 1.97
CA CYS A 448 -12.79 -23.15 1.94
C CYS A 448 -13.91 -22.49 2.73
N HIS A 449 -13.57 -21.50 3.54
CA HIS A 449 -14.49 -20.90 4.50
C HIS A 449 -14.54 -19.38 4.38
N VAL A 450 -15.73 -18.81 4.48
CA VAL A 450 -15.94 -17.36 4.49
C VAL A 450 -16.61 -16.96 5.81
N GLU A 451 -15.91 -16.19 6.64
CA GLU A 451 -16.37 -15.87 7.99
C GLU A 451 -17.48 -14.81 8.01
N LYS A 452 -18.15 -14.69 9.17
CA LYS A 452 -19.28 -13.77 9.38
C LYS A 452 -18.93 -12.30 9.17
N SER A 453 -17.67 -11.94 9.37
CA SER A 453 -17.19 -10.57 9.18
C SER A 453 -16.95 -10.20 7.72
N VAL A 454 -17.23 -11.11 6.77
CA VAL A 454 -17.16 -10.82 5.33
C VAL A 454 -18.50 -10.30 4.82
N VAL A 455 -18.46 -9.23 4.02
CA VAL A 455 -19.60 -8.66 3.31
C VAL A 455 -19.38 -8.78 1.80
N VAL A 456 -20.36 -9.34 1.10
CA VAL A 456 -20.39 -9.48 -0.36
C VAL A 456 -21.56 -8.67 -0.91
N THR A 457 -21.29 -7.69 -1.75
CA THR A 457 -22.31 -6.77 -2.29
C THR A 457 -22.29 -6.72 -3.81
N ALA A 458 -23.43 -7.00 -4.43
CA ALA A 458 -23.65 -6.78 -5.87
C ALA A 458 -24.62 -5.60 -6.07
N THR A 459 -24.12 -4.50 -6.64
CA THR A 459 -24.85 -3.21 -6.69
C THR A 459 -25.75 -3.05 -7.92
N LYS A 460 -25.51 -3.82 -8.99
CA LYS A 460 -26.32 -3.78 -10.23
C LYS A 460 -26.92 -5.14 -10.57
N GLN A 461 -26.31 -5.97 -11.41
CA GLN A 461 -26.84 -7.27 -11.84
C GLN A 461 -25.68 -8.18 -12.31
N PRO A 462 -25.75 -9.54 -12.28
CA PRO A 462 -26.91 -10.37 -11.92
C PRO A 462 -26.73 -11.31 -10.72
N TYR A 463 -25.50 -11.52 -10.25
CA TYR A 463 -25.19 -12.67 -9.43
C TYR A 463 -24.30 -12.31 -8.23
N ALA A 464 -24.61 -12.90 -7.07
CA ALA A 464 -23.73 -12.87 -5.90
C ALA A 464 -23.77 -14.21 -5.14
N GLY A 465 -22.58 -14.72 -4.79
CA GLY A 465 -22.42 -15.99 -4.09
C GLY A 465 -21.53 -15.86 -2.86
N GLY A 466 -21.73 -16.67 -1.83
CA GLY A 466 -20.86 -16.64 -0.65
C GLY A 466 -19.49 -17.25 -0.91
N ILE A 467 -19.45 -18.45 -1.50
CA ILE A 467 -18.18 -19.11 -1.89
C ILE A 467 -17.82 -18.73 -3.32
N ALA A 468 -18.69 -19.07 -4.27
CA ALA A 468 -18.48 -18.83 -5.68
C ALA A 468 -19.67 -18.10 -6.31
N CYS A 469 -19.44 -17.22 -7.27
CA CYS A 469 -20.56 -16.54 -7.93
C CYS A 469 -21.18 -17.44 -9.01
N GLY A 470 -20.40 -17.93 -9.98
CA GLY A 470 -20.95 -18.77 -11.03
C GLY A 470 -20.01 -19.85 -11.56
N ALA A 471 -20.59 -21.02 -11.86
CA ALA A 471 -19.94 -22.09 -12.62
C ALA A 471 -20.29 -21.93 -14.10
N PHE A 472 -19.28 -21.72 -14.93
CA PHE A 472 -19.45 -21.37 -16.35
C PHE A 472 -18.64 -22.28 -17.25
N GLU A 473 -19.18 -22.58 -18.44
CA GLU A 473 -18.55 -23.29 -19.57
C GLU A 473 -18.13 -24.75 -19.31
N ALA A 474 -17.61 -25.07 -18.13
CA ALA A 474 -17.15 -26.39 -17.75
C ALA A 474 -17.55 -26.72 -16.30
N PRO A 475 -17.95 -27.98 -16.01
CA PRO A 475 -18.41 -28.37 -14.69
C PRO A 475 -17.33 -28.16 -13.64
N SER A 476 -17.74 -27.63 -12.49
CA SER A 476 -16.83 -27.40 -11.36
C SER A 476 -17.30 -28.16 -10.12
N THR A 477 -16.44 -28.23 -9.11
CA THR A 477 -16.77 -28.87 -7.83
C THR A 477 -16.54 -27.89 -6.70
N ILE A 478 -17.53 -27.77 -5.81
CA ILE A 478 -17.42 -27.04 -4.54
C ILE A 478 -17.72 -28.04 -3.42
N GLU A 479 -16.75 -28.32 -2.55
CA GLU A 479 -16.94 -29.28 -1.47
C GLU A 479 -16.35 -28.89 -0.12
N ASN A 480 -16.99 -29.35 0.98
CA ASN A 480 -16.52 -29.09 2.35
C ASN A 480 -16.41 -27.58 2.67
N CYS A 481 -17.20 -26.73 2.01
CA CYS A 481 -17.10 -25.28 2.14
C CYS A 481 -18.15 -24.73 3.11
N THR A 482 -17.83 -23.63 3.79
CA THR A 482 -18.80 -22.90 4.61
C THR A 482 -18.78 -21.42 4.33
N THR A 483 -19.94 -20.77 4.40
CA THR A 483 -19.99 -19.31 4.46
C THR A 483 -20.87 -18.86 5.62
N SER A 484 -20.45 -17.81 6.30
CA SER A 484 -21.24 -17.04 7.26
C SER A 484 -21.41 -15.58 6.80
N ALA A 485 -20.97 -15.25 5.58
CA ALA A 485 -20.94 -13.89 5.05
C ALA A 485 -22.33 -13.27 4.96
N SER A 486 -22.38 -11.93 4.99
CA SER A 486 -23.57 -11.20 4.57
C SER A 486 -23.52 -10.96 3.06
N ILE A 487 -24.49 -11.52 2.34
CA ILE A 487 -24.63 -11.35 0.88
C ILE A 487 -25.81 -10.41 0.63
N ASP A 488 -25.54 -9.26 0.01
CA ASP A 488 -26.52 -8.22 -0.30
C ASP A 488 -26.55 -7.92 -1.80
N VAL A 489 -27.72 -8.07 -2.42
CA VAL A 489 -27.89 -7.88 -3.86
C VAL A 489 -29.05 -6.90 -4.16
N VAL A 490 -28.72 -5.77 -4.77
CA VAL A 490 -29.69 -4.71 -5.12
C VAL A 490 -30.58 -5.11 -6.30
N ALA A 491 -30.06 -5.89 -7.25
CA ALA A 491 -30.86 -6.54 -8.28
C ALA A 491 -30.18 -7.82 -8.76
N SER A 492 -30.86 -8.96 -8.64
CA SER A 492 -30.29 -10.26 -9.01
C SER A 492 -31.09 -10.92 -10.12
N ILE A 493 -30.43 -11.79 -10.87
CA ILE A 493 -31.05 -12.96 -11.49
C ILE A 493 -30.94 -14.14 -10.51
N GLY A 494 -29.79 -14.31 -9.84
CA GLY A 494 -29.57 -15.36 -8.84
C GLY A 494 -28.65 -14.94 -7.70
N ALA A 495 -29.03 -15.23 -6.46
CA ALA A 495 -28.19 -15.08 -5.27
C ALA A 495 -28.20 -16.38 -4.47
N GLY A 496 -27.02 -16.84 -4.05
CA GLY A 496 -26.88 -18.12 -3.38
C GLY A 496 -25.85 -18.07 -2.25
N GLY A 497 -26.13 -18.70 -1.12
CA GLY A 497 -25.15 -18.79 -0.04
C GLY A 497 -23.85 -19.47 -0.49
N ILE A 498 -23.91 -20.53 -1.31
CA ILE A 498 -22.71 -21.22 -1.82
C ILE A 498 -22.38 -20.79 -3.24
N LEU A 499 -23.33 -20.97 -4.17
CA LEU A 499 -23.19 -20.66 -5.59
C LEU A 499 -24.36 -19.79 -6.05
N ALA A 500 -24.11 -18.67 -6.72
CA ALA A 500 -25.20 -17.83 -7.22
C ALA A 500 -25.87 -18.43 -8.46
N VAL A 501 -25.07 -18.91 -9.41
CA VAL A 501 -25.56 -19.46 -10.68
C VAL A 501 -24.78 -20.70 -11.13
N ASN A 502 -25.51 -21.73 -11.59
CA ASN A 502 -24.91 -22.85 -12.31
C ASN A 502 -25.27 -22.76 -13.80
N ALA A 503 -24.28 -22.47 -14.64
CA ALA A 503 -24.40 -22.39 -16.10
C ALA A 503 -23.48 -23.41 -16.79
N ALA A 504 -23.28 -24.58 -16.16
CA ALA A 504 -22.48 -25.68 -16.67
C ALA A 504 -23.11 -27.04 -16.35
N GLN A 505 -22.87 -28.03 -17.22
CA GLN A 505 -23.40 -29.38 -17.09
C GLN A 505 -22.44 -30.29 -16.32
N GLY A 506 -22.89 -30.85 -15.21
CA GLY A 506 -22.12 -31.79 -14.38
C GLY A 506 -21.48 -31.17 -13.14
N THR A 507 -21.77 -29.90 -12.82
CA THR A 507 -21.30 -29.27 -11.58
C THR A 507 -21.79 -30.05 -10.35
N THR A 508 -20.92 -30.17 -9.35
CA THR A 508 -21.25 -30.84 -8.08
C THR A 508 -20.97 -29.91 -6.92
N ILE A 509 -21.94 -29.79 -6.01
CA ILE A 509 -21.79 -29.09 -4.74
C ILE A 509 -22.07 -30.09 -3.64
N SER A 510 -21.11 -30.33 -2.77
CA SER A 510 -21.29 -31.33 -1.71
C SER A 510 -20.72 -30.93 -0.38
N LYS A 511 -21.38 -31.32 0.73
CA LYS A 511 -20.88 -31.00 2.08
C LYS A 511 -20.64 -29.51 2.24
N CYS A 512 -21.62 -28.69 1.86
CA CYS A 512 -21.49 -27.23 1.90
C CYS A 512 -22.56 -26.61 2.80
N VAL A 513 -22.19 -25.62 3.60
CA VAL A 513 -23.10 -25.02 4.59
C VAL A 513 -23.13 -23.50 4.47
N ASN A 514 -24.33 -22.94 4.27
CA ASN A 514 -24.58 -21.51 4.42
C ASN A 514 -25.14 -21.21 5.81
N MET A 515 -24.39 -20.46 6.61
CA MET A 515 -24.79 -19.89 7.90
C MET A 515 -25.02 -18.37 7.81
N GLY A 516 -24.68 -17.78 6.67
CA GLY A 516 -24.72 -16.34 6.41
C GLY A 516 -26.08 -15.87 5.89
N SER A 517 -26.35 -14.58 6.02
CA SER A 517 -27.57 -13.99 5.47
C SER A 517 -27.46 -13.78 3.96
N VAL A 518 -28.49 -14.18 3.22
CA VAL A 518 -28.62 -13.91 1.79
C VAL A 518 -29.83 -13.02 1.55
N TYR A 519 -29.59 -11.79 1.11
CA TYR A 519 -30.65 -10.87 0.72
C TYR A 519 -30.52 -10.51 -0.74
N ALA A 520 -31.63 -10.57 -1.47
CA ALA A 520 -31.74 -10.01 -2.80
C ALA A 520 -33.03 -9.21 -2.91
N LYS A 521 -32.96 -7.99 -3.42
CA LYS A 521 -34.17 -7.17 -3.61
C LYS A 521 -35.16 -7.81 -4.59
N ARG A 522 -34.65 -8.37 -5.70
CA ARG A 522 -35.41 -9.04 -6.78
C ARG A 522 -34.59 -10.17 -7.40
N GLY A 523 -35.24 -11.11 -8.09
CA GLY A 523 -34.59 -12.22 -8.81
C GLY A 523 -34.94 -13.60 -8.27
N GLN A 524 -33.91 -14.43 -8.04
CA GLN A 524 -34.01 -15.73 -7.37
C GLN A 524 -32.98 -15.76 -6.23
N VAL A 525 -33.40 -16.13 -5.02
CA VAL A 525 -32.48 -16.17 -3.88
C VAL A 525 -32.59 -17.49 -3.15
N SER A 526 -31.45 -18.08 -2.76
CA SER A 526 -31.45 -19.31 -1.99
C SER A 526 -30.24 -19.51 -1.08
N GLY A 527 -30.32 -20.52 -0.23
CA GLY A 527 -29.26 -20.84 0.73
C GLY A 527 -28.04 -21.54 0.10
N ILE A 528 -28.22 -22.35 -0.95
CA ILE A 528 -27.10 -23.07 -1.59
C ILE A 528 -26.90 -22.59 -3.03
N VAL A 529 -27.85 -22.84 -3.94
CA VAL A 529 -27.74 -22.48 -5.37
C VAL A 529 -28.87 -21.55 -5.82
N GLY A 530 -28.53 -20.28 -6.08
CA GLY A 530 -29.50 -19.24 -6.42
C GLY A 530 -30.31 -19.52 -7.69
N TYR A 531 -29.61 -19.83 -8.78
CA TYR A 531 -30.22 -20.05 -10.09
C TYR A 531 -29.51 -21.15 -10.88
N VAL A 532 -30.26 -21.96 -11.62
CA VAL A 532 -29.71 -23.04 -12.44
C VAL A 532 -30.04 -22.75 -13.90
N GLU A 533 -29.05 -22.31 -14.67
CA GLU A 533 -29.15 -22.05 -16.11
C GLU A 533 -28.87 -23.29 -16.95
N ASP A 534 -28.06 -24.22 -16.44
CA ASP A 534 -27.77 -25.47 -17.13
C ASP A 534 -27.68 -26.63 -16.13
N ALA A 535 -27.90 -27.85 -16.62
CA ALA A 535 -27.94 -29.08 -15.81
C ALA A 535 -27.48 -30.29 -16.67
N PRO A 536 -27.00 -31.40 -16.08
CA PRO A 536 -27.22 -31.84 -14.71
C PRO A 536 -26.45 -31.04 -13.64
N LEU A 537 -27.05 -30.93 -12.46
CA LEU A 537 -26.45 -30.36 -11.25
C LEU A 537 -26.71 -31.32 -10.07
N THR A 538 -25.67 -31.61 -9.31
CA THR A 538 -25.77 -32.43 -8.10
C THR A 538 -25.48 -31.60 -6.86
N ILE A 539 -26.40 -31.63 -5.90
CA ILE A 539 -26.28 -30.99 -4.60
C ILE A 539 -26.51 -32.07 -3.54
N GLN A 540 -25.49 -32.33 -2.74
CA GLN A 540 -25.52 -33.43 -1.78
C GLN A 540 -24.92 -33.01 -0.44
N ASP A 541 -25.50 -33.43 0.67
CA ASP A 541 -24.95 -33.12 2.00
C ASP A 541 -24.83 -31.60 2.25
N CYS A 542 -25.80 -30.80 1.78
CA CYS A 542 -25.75 -29.35 1.94
C CYS A 542 -26.78 -28.85 2.96
N ALA A 543 -26.44 -27.77 3.65
CA ALA A 543 -27.33 -27.17 4.64
C ALA A 543 -27.40 -25.64 4.54
N ASN A 544 -28.59 -25.10 4.76
CA ASN A 544 -28.79 -23.69 5.02
C ASN A 544 -29.32 -23.48 6.45
N THR A 545 -28.59 -22.73 7.26
CA THR A 545 -29.02 -22.22 8.57
C THR A 545 -29.07 -20.69 8.60
N GLY A 546 -28.51 -20.04 7.59
CA GLY A 546 -28.57 -18.59 7.42
C GLY A 546 -29.95 -18.09 6.98
N LYS A 547 -30.28 -16.85 7.34
CA LYS A 547 -31.51 -16.18 6.90
C LYS A 547 -31.46 -15.89 5.39
N ILE A 548 -32.54 -16.20 4.69
CA ILE A 548 -32.72 -15.89 3.27
C ILE A 548 -33.93 -14.96 3.15
N SER A 549 -33.74 -13.80 2.51
CA SER A 549 -34.80 -12.80 2.40
C SER A 549 -34.88 -12.10 1.05
N SER A 550 -36.09 -11.70 0.65
CA SER A 550 -36.31 -10.85 -0.52
C SER A 550 -37.56 -9.98 -0.47
N ASP A 551 -37.48 -8.81 -1.10
CA ASP A 551 -38.61 -7.89 -1.27
C ASP A 551 -39.47 -8.20 -2.51
N GLU A 552 -38.93 -8.87 -3.54
CA GLU A 552 -39.58 -9.06 -4.85
C GLU A 552 -39.16 -10.37 -5.55
N ALA A 553 -38.47 -11.31 -4.87
CA ALA A 553 -37.99 -12.57 -5.45
C ALA A 553 -38.72 -13.81 -4.92
N VAL A 554 -38.61 -14.90 -5.66
CA VAL A 554 -38.83 -16.25 -5.13
C VAL A 554 -37.63 -16.63 -4.26
N VAL A 555 -37.93 -17.14 -3.07
CA VAL A 555 -36.94 -17.45 -2.03
C VAL A 555 -36.98 -18.95 -1.74
N CYS A 556 -35.84 -19.63 -1.89
CA CYS A 556 -35.75 -21.09 -1.70
C CYS A 556 -34.70 -21.45 -0.64
N GLY A 557 -34.95 -22.41 0.24
CA GLY A 557 -33.97 -22.77 1.27
C GLY A 557 -32.67 -23.38 0.71
N ILE A 558 -32.74 -24.19 -0.35
CA ILE A 558 -31.57 -24.91 -0.91
C ILE A 558 -31.30 -24.52 -2.36
N VAL A 559 -32.27 -24.69 -3.26
CA VAL A 559 -32.08 -24.42 -4.70
C VAL A 559 -33.22 -23.57 -5.22
N GLY A 560 -32.87 -22.46 -5.89
CA GLY A 560 -33.82 -21.63 -6.59
C GLY A 560 -34.33 -22.25 -7.90
N LEU A 561 -34.69 -21.39 -8.85
CA LEU A 561 -35.31 -21.78 -10.10
C LEU A 561 -34.33 -22.47 -11.06
N LEU A 562 -34.82 -23.50 -11.77
CA LEU A 562 -34.20 -24.05 -12.96
C LEU A 562 -34.76 -23.35 -14.22
N TYR A 563 -33.87 -22.83 -15.06
CA TYR A 563 -34.21 -22.09 -16.28
C TYR A 563 -35.19 -22.91 -17.16
N PRO A 564 -36.34 -22.34 -17.57
CA PRO A 564 -37.30 -23.01 -18.45
C PRO A 564 -36.68 -23.42 -19.79
N GLY A 565 -36.95 -24.65 -20.26
CA GLY A 565 -36.37 -25.21 -21.47
C GLY A 565 -35.18 -26.15 -21.26
N ILE A 566 -34.64 -26.24 -20.05
CA ILE A 566 -33.57 -27.20 -19.70
C ILE A 566 -34.16 -28.61 -19.50
N ARG A 567 -33.61 -29.60 -20.21
CA ARG A 567 -34.11 -31.00 -20.26
C ARG A 567 -33.33 -31.99 -19.39
N SER A 568 -32.61 -31.47 -18.39
CA SER A 568 -31.70 -32.25 -17.55
C SER A 568 -32.17 -32.28 -16.10
N ALA A 569 -31.62 -33.22 -15.32
CA ALA A 569 -32.01 -33.42 -13.93
C ALA A 569 -31.19 -32.58 -12.95
N VAL A 570 -31.87 -31.96 -11.97
CA VAL A 570 -31.26 -31.43 -10.74
C VAL A 570 -31.47 -32.47 -9.64
N THR A 571 -30.39 -32.90 -9.00
CA THR A 571 -30.41 -33.89 -7.92
C THR A 571 -30.05 -33.21 -6.61
N VAL A 572 -30.95 -33.25 -5.63
CA VAL A 572 -30.77 -32.69 -4.29
C VAL A 572 -30.96 -33.81 -3.28
N THR A 573 -29.90 -34.18 -2.56
CA THR A 573 -29.95 -35.35 -1.65
C THR A 573 -29.28 -35.09 -0.32
N TYR A 574 -29.86 -35.60 0.77
CA TYR A 574 -29.30 -35.47 2.12
C TYR A 574 -29.03 -34.00 2.50
N CYS A 575 -30.00 -33.12 2.22
CA CYS A 575 -29.89 -31.69 2.44
C CYS A 575 -30.90 -31.22 3.48
N TYR A 576 -30.64 -30.07 4.13
CA TYR A 576 -31.66 -29.46 4.98
C TYR A 576 -31.65 -27.94 5.01
N ASN A 577 -32.82 -27.34 5.19
CA ASN A 577 -32.97 -25.92 5.48
C ASN A 577 -33.54 -25.70 6.89
N ALA A 578 -32.74 -25.09 7.75
CA ALA A 578 -33.17 -24.58 9.05
C ALA A 578 -33.02 -23.05 9.16
N GLY A 579 -32.65 -22.37 8.06
CA GLY A 579 -32.66 -20.92 7.98
C GLY A 579 -34.06 -20.37 7.76
N ILE A 580 -34.31 -19.17 8.29
CA ILE A 580 -35.53 -18.41 8.05
C ILE A 580 -35.61 -18.03 6.57
N VAL A 581 -36.75 -18.28 5.93
CA VAL A 581 -37.02 -17.97 4.51
C VAL A 581 -38.15 -16.95 4.44
N GLU A 582 -37.85 -15.70 4.09
CA GLU A 582 -38.81 -14.60 4.01
C GLU A 582 -38.86 -14.02 2.60
N GLY A 583 -40.03 -13.96 1.97
CA GLY A 583 -40.19 -13.36 0.65
C GLY A 583 -41.54 -12.68 0.52
N ALA A 584 -41.60 -11.58 -0.22
CA ALA A 584 -42.87 -10.91 -0.52
C ALA A 584 -43.76 -11.69 -1.51
N GLU A 585 -43.18 -12.59 -2.32
CA GLU A 585 -43.90 -13.45 -3.26
C GLU A 585 -44.15 -14.85 -2.70
N LYS A 586 -43.39 -15.85 -3.18
CA LYS A 586 -43.47 -17.25 -2.77
C LYS A 586 -42.15 -17.67 -2.15
N VAL A 587 -42.27 -18.30 -1.00
CA VAL A 587 -41.17 -18.98 -0.33
C VAL A 587 -41.26 -20.47 -0.63
N TYR A 588 -40.13 -21.18 -0.64
CA TYR A 588 -40.03 -22.64 -0.69
C TYR A 588 -38.94 -23.11 0.28
N PRO A 589 -39.18 -24.14 1.11
CA PRO A 589 -38.21 -24.50 2.14
C PRO A 589 -37.00 -25.25 1.57
N ILE A 590 -37.15 -25.94 0.43
CA ILE A 590 -36.05 -26.61 -0.28
C ILE A 590 -35.87 -26.00 -1.67
N THR A 591 -36.89 -26.12 -2.51
CA THR A 591 -36.89 -25.65 -3.90
C THR A 591 -38.31 -25.50 -4.44
N ILE A 592 -38.47 -24.71 -5.49
CA ILE A 592 -39.70 -24.62 -6.29
C ILE A 592 -39.99 -25.91 -7.08
N GLY A 593 -38.96 -26.72 -7.36
CA GLY A 593 -39.07 -27.93 -8.17
C GLY A 593 -39.17 -27.66 -9.67
N ALA A 594 -39.64 -28.67 -10.42
CA ALA A 594 -39.80 -28.57 -11.86
C ALA A 594 -40.93 -27.59 -12.22
N VAL A 595 -40.63 -26.59 -13.05
CA VAL A 595 -41.63 -25.60 -13.53
C VAL A 595 -42.25 -25.96 -14.88
N GLU A 596 -41.75 -27.02 -15.53
CA GLU A 596 -42.29 -27.57 -16.77
C GLU A 596 -42.04 -29.09 -16.84
N ALA A 597 -42.81 -29.80 -17.68
CA ALA A 597 -42.78 -31.26 -17.76
C ALA A 597 -41.45 -31.86 -18.25
N SER A 598 -40.61 -31.08 -18.94
CA SER A 598 -39.28 -31.48 -19.41
C SER A 598 -38.23 -31.51 -18.30
N GLN A 599 -38.48 -30.85 -17.17
CA GLN A 599 -37.54 -30.74 -16.08
C GLN A 599 -37.72 -31.87 -15.07
N VAL A 600 -36.61 -32.37 -14.54
CA VAL A 600 -36.61 -33.42 -13.52
C VAL A 600 -35.90 -32.91 -12.27
N PHE A 601 -36.60 -32.91 -11.15
CA PHE A 601 -36.02 -32.67 -9.83
C PHE A 601 -36.07 -33.97 -9.04
N LYS A 602 -34.90 -34.48 -8.65
CA LYS A 602 -34.77 -35.64 -7.78
C LYS A 602 -34.45 -35.16 -6.38
N LEU A 603 -35.40 -35.31 -5.47
CA LEU A 603 -35.25 -34.97 -4.06
C LEU A 603 -35.33 -36.23 -3.22
N GLU A 604 -34.29 -36.51 -2.44
CA GLU A 604 -34.25 -37.62 -1.50
C GLU A 604 -33.61 -37.15 -0.19
N HIS A 605 -34.16 -37.58 0.96
CA HIS A 605 -33.62 -37.21 2.27
C HIS A 605 -33.41 -35.69 2.45
N CYS A 606 -34.40 -34.89 2.07
CA CYS A 606 -34.34 -33.44 2.13
C CYS A 606 -35.31 -32.91 3.21
N TYR A 607 -34.81 -32.14 4.18
CA TYR A 607 -35.56 -31.78 5.38
C TYR A 607 -35.66 -30.27 5.61
N TYR A 608 -36.71 -29.80 6.28
CA TYR A 608 -36.80 -28.38 6.63
C TYR A 608 -37.50 -28.12 7.96
N SER A 609 -37.21 -26.96 8.57
CA SER A 609 -37.87 -26.55 9.81
C SER A 609 -39.30 -26.09 9.53
N SER A 610 -40.28 -26.83 10.02
CA SER A 610 -41.69 -26.48 9.91
C SER A 610 -42.07 -25.26 10.75
N ASP A 611 -41.33 -24.98 11.83
CA ASP A 611 -41.66 -23.87 12.74
C ASP A 611 -41.21 -22.51 12.17
N LEU A 612 -40.16 -22.54 11.35
CA LEU A 612 -39.58 -21.35 10.72
C LEU A 612 -40.21 -21.05 9.35
N TYR A 613 -41.19 -21.85 8.95
CA TYR A 613 -41.73 -21.84 7.60
C TYR A 613 -43.26 -21.78 7.59
N SER A 614 -43.81 -20.71 7.00
CA SER A 614 -45.25 -20.55 6.74
C SER A 614 -45.52 -20.93 5.27
N PRO A 615 -46.04 -22.13 4.99
CA PRO A 615 -45.98 -22.70 3.64
C PRO A 615 -46.87 -22.00 2.61
N SER A 616 -46.36 -21.89 1.38
CA SER A 616 -47.19 -21.97 0.17
C SER A 616 -47.67 -23.41 -0.03
N GLU A 617 -48.72 -23.63 -0.83
CA GLU A 617 -49.27 -24.98 -1.08
C GLU A 617 -48.18 -26.02 -1.44
N ASN A 618 -48.22 -27.16 -0.75
CA ASN A 618 -47.39 -28.37 -0.97
C ASN A 618 -45.86 -28.15 -1.07
N PRO A 619 -45.17 -27.80 0.03
CA PRO A 619 -43.71 -27.70 0.05
C PRO A 619 -43.04 -29.05 -0.29
N LEU A 620 -41.95 -28.99 -1.04
CA LEU A 620 -41.09 -30.15 -1.32
C LEU A 620 -40.10 -30.36 -0.16
N GLY A 621 -39.95 -31.61 0.27
CA GLY A 621 -39.11 -32.00 1.41
C GLY A 621 -39.92 -32.52 2.60
N GLU A 622 -39.22 -33.10 3.57
CA GLU A 622 -39.79 -33.67 4.80
C GLU A 622 -39.77 -32.61 5.92
N PRO A 623 -40.93 -32.22 6.48
CA PRO A 623 -40.98 -31.28 7.60
C PRO A 623 -40.48 -31.92 8.89
N LEU A 624 -39.69 -31.18 9.65
CA LEU A 624 -39.33 -31.45 11.04
C LEU A 624 -39.49 -30.16 11.85
N THR A 625 -39.88 -30.25 13.11
CA THR A 625 -39.79 -29.08 14.02
C THR A 625 -38.32 -28.67 14.19
N THR A 626 -38.08 -27.42 14.60
CA THR A 626 -36.74 -26.89 14.84
C THR A 626 -35.97 -27.74 15.86
N GLU A 627 -36.66 -28.23 16.89
CA GLU A 627 -36.10 -29.12 17.90
C GLU A 627 -35.71 -30.49 17.30
N GLU A 628 -36.57 -31.09 16.46
CA GLU A 628 -36.25 -32.35 15.77
C GLU A 628 -35.08 -32.19 14.79
N MET A 629 -34.95 -31.02 14.17
CA MET A 629 -33.80 -30.69 13.32
C MET A 629 -32.48 -30.56 14.08
N LYS A 630 -32.51 -30.21 15.37
CA LYS A 630 -31.32 -30.18 16.23
C LYS A 630 -31.05 -31.53 16.91
N GLY A 631 -31.78 -32.58 16.53
CA GLY A 631 -31.80 -33.85 17.24
C GLY A 631 -31.59 -35.09 16.35
N GLU A 632 -31.91 -36.23 16.96
CA GLU A 632 -31.82 -37.55 16.32
C GLU A 632 -32.67 -37.72 15.05
N PRO A 633 -33.89 -37.16 14.91
CA PRO A 633 -34.72 -37.34 13.71
C PRO A 633 -34.01 -36.91 12.43
N LEU A 634 -33.44 -35.70 12.42
CA LEU A 634 -32.72 -35.19 11.25
C LEU A 634 -31.42 -35.98 11.01
N LEU A 635 -30.65 -36.27 12.05
CA LEU A 635 -29.42 -37.07 11.92
C LEU A 635 -29.68 -38.45 11.30
N LYS A 636 -30.75 -39.14 11.74
CA LYS A 636 -31.16 -40.42 11.15
C LYS A 636 -31.47 -40.28 9.67
N GLY A 637 -32.29 -39.29 9.30
CA GLY A 637 -32.67 -39.04 7.91
C GLY A 637 -31.46 -38.74 7.01
N LEU A 638 -30.58 -37.85 7.44
CA LEU A 638 -29.39 -37.44 6.68
C LEU A 638 -28.31 -38.53 6.55
N ASN A 639 -28.32 -39.52 7.45
CA ASN A 639 -27.38 -40.64 7.44
C ASN A 639 -28.00 -41.96 6.96
N LEU A 640 -29.30 -41.99 6.63
CA LEU A 640 -30.04 -43.21 6.33
C LEU A 640 -29.53 -43.89 5.06
N GLY A 641 -29.26 -45.20 5.15
CA GLY A 641 -28.89 -46.03 4.00
C GLY A 641 -27.47 -45.83 3.48
N ARG A 642 -26.57 -45.18 4.26
CA ARG A 642 -25.23 -44.78 3.80
C ARG A 642 -24.11 -45.64 4.38
N ASP A 643 -23.05 -45.82 3.59
CA ASP A 643 -21.82 -46.51 4.01
C ASP A 643 -20.91 -45.67 4.92
N PHE A 644 -21.16 -44.37 5.02
CA PHE A 644 -20.48 -43.42 5.88
C PHE A 644 -21.50 -42.41 6.40
N TYR A 645 -21.31 -41.92 7.63
CA TYR A 645 -22.18 -40.95 8.28
C TYR A 645 -21.49 -39.58 8.33
N PRO A 646 -21.65 -38.74 7.30
CA PRO A 646 -21.02 -37.43 7.26
C PRO A 646 -21.64 -36.46 8.27
N TRP A 647 -22.95 -36.60 8.55
CA TRP A 647 -23.66 -35.65 9.40
C TRP A 647 -23.50 -35.97 10.88
N LYS A 648 -23.03 -34.97 11.63
CA LYS A 648 -22.84 -35.02 13.08
C LYS A 648 -23.27 -33.70 13.73
N ILE A 649 -23.69 -33.74 14.98
CA ILE A 649 -23.89 -32.53 15.80
C ILE A 649 -22.58 -32.22 16.53
N PHE A 650 -22.15 -30.97 16.47
CA PHE A 650 -20.96 -30.47 17.15
C PHE A 650 -21.37 -29.44 18.21
N GLU A 651 -20.94 -29.66 19.45
CA GLU A 651 -21.31 -28.81 20.58
C GLU A 651 -20.94 -27.33 20.35
N GLY A 652 -21.90 -26.42 20.56
CA GLY A 652 -21.71 -24.98 20.39
C GLY A 652 -21.49 -24.52 18.94
N LYS A 653 -21.70 -25.38 17.94
CA LYS A 653 -21.54 -25.06 16.52
C LYS A 653 -22.88 -25.05 15.80
N ASN A 654 -22.98 -24.21 14.77
CA ASN A 654 -24.15 -24.11 13.87
C ASN A 654 -25.50 -24.10 14.61
N ASP A 655 -25.56 -23.43 15.77
CA ASP A 655 -26.74 -23.39 16.64
C ASP A 655 -27.33 -24.78 17.01
N GLY A 656 -26.49 -25.81 17.07
CA GLY A 656 -26.88 -27.19 17.38
C GLY A 656 -27.41 -27.98 16.17
N PHE A 657 -27.50 -27.38 14.98
CA PHE A 657 -27.87 -28.12 13.77
C PHE A 657 -26.70 -29.00 13.27
N PRO A 658 -26.98 -30.19 12.69
CA PRO A 658 -25.97 -31.08 12.15
C PRO A 658 -25.05 -30.43 11.11
N LEU A 659 -23.79 -30.84 11.04
CA LEU A 659 -22.82 -30.44 10.01
C LEU A 659 -22.29 -31.68 9.28
N PRO A 660 -22.00 -31.61 7.96
CA PRO A 660 -21.61 -32.76 7.14
C PRO A 660 -20.12 -33.12 7.22
N PHE A 661 -19.35 -32.36 7.99
CA PHE A 661 -17.93 -32.55 8.25
C PHE A 661 -17.55 -31.85 9.57
N GLY A 662 -16.48 -32.34 10.21
CA GLY A 662 -15.73 -31.56 11.20
C GLY A 662 -14.45 -31.10 10.54
N ASP A 663 -14.09 -29.82 10.69
CA ASP A 663 -12.86 -29.18 10.17
C ASP A 663 -11.53 -29.77 10.75
N GLY A 664 -11.55 -31.00 11.28
CA GLY A 664 -10.46 -31.59 12.06
C GLY A 664 -10.19 -30.94 13.42
N SER A 665 -10.66 -29.71 13.65
CA SER A 665 -10.56 -28.98 14.92
C SER A 665 -11.76 -29.25 15.85
N TRP A 666 -12.90 -29.67 15.29
CA TRP A 666 -14.11 -29.93 16.06
C TRP A 666 -14.12 -31.35 16.62
N LYS A 667 -14.10 -31.44 17.95
CA LYS A 667 -14.47 -32.68 18.64
C LYS A 667 -16.00 -32.82 18.54
N PRO A 668 -16.53 -33.97 18.07
CA PRO A 668 -17.95 -34.28 18.24
C PRO A 668 -18.31 -34.15 19.72
N SER A 669 -19.52 -33.68 20.02
CA SER A 669 -20.03 -33.66 21.39
C SER A 669 -19.87 -35.05 21.99
N SER A 670 -19.20 -35.17 23.15
CA SER A 670 -19.14 -36.45 23.86
C SER A 670 -20.54 -36.75 24.39
N ILE A 671 -21.28 -37.61 23.69
CA ILE A 671 -22.52 -38.17 24.21
C ILE A 671 -22.12 -39.35 25.09
N GLY A 672 -22.63 -39.35 26.31
CA GLY A 672 -22.26 -40.31 27.35
C GLY A 672 -22.27 -41.74 26.84
N SER A 673 -21.27 -42.52 27.26
CA SER A 673 -21.32 -43.97 27.12
C SER A 673 -22.65 -44.45 27.66
N VAL A 674 -23.55 -44.88 26.78
CA VAL A 674 -24.67 -45.72 27.21
C VAL A 674 -24.03 -47.04 27.61
N GLU A 675 -23.88 -47.27 28.92
CA GLU A 675 -23.78 -48.63 29.42
C GLU A 675 -25.08 -49.32 29.00
N VAL A 676 -25.02 -50.09 27.92
CA VAL A 676 -26.16 -50.89 27.51
C VAL A 676 -26.22 -52.09 28.47
N THR A 677 -27.07 -51.98 29.48
CA THR A 677 -27.36 -53.07 30.42
C THR A 677 -28.23 -54.17 29.82
N ASP A 678 -28.73 -53.98 28.59
CA ASP A 678 -29.54 -54.96 27.83
C ASP A 678 -28.85 -55.38 26.51
N THR A 679 -29.11 -56.60 26.04
CA THR A 679 -28.59 -57.11 24.76
C THR A 679 -29.03 -56.21 23.58
N PHE A 680 -28.07 -55.64 22.84
CA PHE A 680 -28.29 -54.64 21.79
C PHE A 680 -28.34 -55.29 20.40
N PHE A 681 -27.51 -56.31 20.17
CA PHE A 681 -27.61 -57.21 19.02
C PHE A 681 -28.18 -58.56 19.46
N THR A 682 -29.01 -59.16 18.61
CA THR A 682 -29.55 -60.51 18.81
C THR A 682 -29.08 -61.44 17.70
N VAL A 683 -29.12 -62.75 17.93
CA VAL A 683 -28.75 -63.75 16.92
C VAL A 683 -29.91 -64.72 16.75
N GLU A 684 -30.41 -64.83 15.52
CA GLU A 684 -31.50 -65.74 15.15
C GLU A 684 -30.98 -66.75 14.12
N LYS A 685 -31.00 -68.04 14.45
CA LYS A 685 -30.54 -69.14 13.56
C LYS A 685 -29.14 -68.90 12.99
N GLY A 686 -28.21 -68.43 13.82
CA GLY A 686 -26.84 -68.11 13.42
C GLY A 686 -26.67 -66.79 12.67
N LYS A 687 -27.74 -66.03 12.42
CA LYS A 687 -27.67 -64.70 11.79
C LYS A 687 -27.73 -63.59 12.82
N LEU A 688 -26.76 -62.68 12.76
CA LEU A 688 -26.75 -61.46 13.56
C LEU A 688 -27.83 -60.49 13.08
N ILE A 689 -28.69 -60.07 13.99
CA ILE A 689 -29.74 -59.08 13.76
C ILE A 689 -29.28 -57.75 14.35
N SER A 690 -29.22 -56.73 13.49
CA SER A 690 -28.88 -55.36 13.88
C SER A 690 -30.17 -54.57 14.13
N PRO A 691 -30.26 -53.74 15.18
CA PRO A 691 -31.35 -52.80 15.36
C PRO A 691 -31.45 -51.79 14.20
N ASP A 692 -32.65 -51.27 13.98
CA ASP A 692 -32.89 -50.23 12.98
C ASP A 692 -31.99 -49.00 13.20
N GLY A 693 -31.33 -48.53 12.14
CA GLY A 693 -30.41 -47.40 12.20
C GLY A 693 -29.01 -47.74 12.75
N VAL A 694 -28.67 -49.02 12.92
CA VAL A 694 -27.33 -49.47 13.32
C VAL A 694 -26.72 -50.30 12.20
N ARG A 695 -25.53 -49.92 11.72
CA ARG A 695 -24.79 -50.68 10.72
C ARG A 695 -23.67 -51.49 11.38
N ILE A 696 -23.67 -52.80 11.18
CA ILE A 696 -22.53 -53.66 11.55
C ILE A 696 -21.36 -53.33 10.62
N VAL A 697 -20.25 -52.90 11.22
CA VAL A 697 -18.99 -52.61 10.52
C VAL A 697 -18.18 -53.89 10.36
N ALA A 698 -18.12 -54.70 11.41
CA ALA A 698 -17.42 -55.97 11.40
C ALA A 698 -17.85 -56.82 12.60
N VAL A 699 -17.79 -58.14 12.44
CA VAL A 699 -17.92 -59.10 13.53
C VAL A 699 -16.58 -59.79 13.68
N TYR A 700 -16.05 -59.84 14.90
CA TYR A 700 -14.77 -60.49 15.19
C TYR A 700 -14.98 -61.69 16.10
N ALA A 701 -14.32 -62.81 15.82
CA ALA A 701 -14.12 -63.85 16.83
C ALA A 701 -13.13 -63.34 17.89
N LEU A 702 -13.07 -64.01 19.05
CA LEU A 702 -12.20 -63.60 20.16
C LEU A 702 -10.70 -63.70 19.84
N ASP A 703 -10.32 -64.45 18.81
CA ASP A 703 -8.95 -64.50 18.28
C ASP A 703 -8.61 -63.33 17.34
N GLY A 704 -9.57 -62.44 17.07
CA GLY A 704 -9.43 -61.26 16.22
C GLY A 704 -9.75 -61.49 14.73
N SER A 705 -10.15 -62.71 14.34
CA SER A 705 -10.55 -62.99 12.95
C SER A 705 -11.92 -62.40 12.59
N VAL A 706 -12.05 -61.83 11.38
CA VAL A 706 -13.31 -61.27 10.88
C VAL A 706 -14.25 -62.40 10.47
N CYS A 707 -15.50 -62.33 10.92
CA CYS A 707 -16.53 -63.36 10.76
C CYS A 707 -17.71 -62.85 9.92
N ASN A 708 -18.38 -63.76 9.20
CA ASN A 708 -19.58 -63.44 8.44
C ASN A 708 -20.79 -63.29 9.40
N PRO A 709 -21.46 -62.12 9.44
CA PRO A 709 -22.61 -61.90 10.32
C PRO A 709 -23.83 -62.79 10.01
N ASP A 710 -23.93 -63.38 8.81
CA ASP A 710 -25.05 -64.26 8.43
C ASP A 710 -24.85 -65.74 8.81
N THR A 711 -23.65 -66.13 9.26
CA THR A 711 -23.30 -67.55 9.56
C THR A 711 -22.45 -67.70 10.83
N LEU A 712 -22.92 -67.15 11.94
CA LEU A 712 -22.26 -67.27 13.25
C LEU A 712 -22.45 -68.67 13.85
N THR A 713 -21.41 -69.17 14.51
CA THR A 713 -21.38 -70.52 15.11
C THR A 713 -22.09 -70.52 16.46
N GLU A 714 -22.98 -71.48 16.68
CA GLU A 714 -23.68 -71.65 17.96
C GLU A 714 -22.72 -71.90 19.13
N GLY A 715 -22.99 -71.30 20.29
CA GLY A 715 -22.12 -71.37 21.46
C GLY A 715 -20.83 -70.56 21.35
N ALA A 716 -20.52 -69.97 20.20
CA ALA A 716 -19.35 -69.12 20.03
C ALA A 716 -19.62 -67.68 20.46
N CYS A 717 -18.55 -66.96 20.76
CA CYS A 717 -18.59 -65.58 21.21
C CYS A 717 -17.90 -64.67 20.21
N TYR A 718 -18.55 -63.53 19.93
CA TYR A 718 -18.09 -62.56 18.96
C TYR A 718 -18.10 -61.14 19.53
N VAL A 719 -17.25 -60.28 18.99
CA VAL A 719 -17.29 -58.83 19.19
C VAL A 719 -17.87 -58.19 17.93
N VAL A 720 -19.06 -57.61 18.06
CA VAL A 720 -19.69 -56.84 16.99
C VAL A 720 -19.20 -55.40 17.11
N ARG A 721 -18.54 -54.90 16.07
CA ARG A 721 -18.34 -53.47 15.86
C ARG A 721 -19.43 -52.97 14.93
N ALA A 722 -20.10 -51.92 15.35
CA ALA A 722 -21.13 -51.26 14.58
C ALA A 722 -21.00 -49.75 14.72
N ILE A 723 -21.71 -49.02 13.86
CA ILE A 723 -21.85 -47.57 13.99
C ILE A 723 -23.34 -47.26 14.00
N SER A 724 -23.78 -46.43 14.96
CA SER A 724 -25.16 -45.94 15.03
C SER A 724 -25.40 -44.86 13.97
N SER A 725 -26.65 -44.59 13.62
CA SER A 725 -27.07 -43.47 12.76
C SER A 725 -26.63 -42.08 13.25
N ARG A 726 -26.14 -41.98 14.50
CA ARG A 726 -25.55 -40.77 15.10
C ARG A 726 -24.02 -40.69 14.92
N GLY A 727 -23.41 -41.67 14.25
CA GLY A 727 -21.95 -41.74 14.08
C GLY A 727 -21.20 -42.34 15.27
N GLU A 728 -21.90 -42.90 16.26
CA GLU A 728 -21.28 -43.46 17.46
C GLU A 728 -20.71 -44.85 17.18
N CYS A 729 -19.49 -45.12 17.62
CA CYS A 729 -18.92 -46.46 17.56
C CYS A 729 -19.53 -47.34 18.66
N ILE A 730 -20.21 -48.40 18.25
CA ILE A 730 -20.74 -49.42 19.15
C ILE A 730 -19.81 -50.63 19.07
N ALA A 731 -19.41 -51.15 20.23
CA ALA A 731 -18.73 -52.42 20.35
C ALA A 731 -19.45 -53.27 21.41
N GLN A 732 -20.06 -54.39 21.00
CA GLN A 732 -20.73 -55.29 21.92
C GLN A 732 -20.23 -56.71 21.75
N LYS A 733 -19.96 -57.37 22.88
CA LYS A 733 -19.72 -58.80 22.94
C LYS A 733 -21.06 -59.53 22.92
N ILE A 734 -21.24 -60.46 21.98
CA ILE A 734 -22.41 -61.33 21.89
C ILE A 734 -22.01 -62.79 22.06
N ILE A 735 -22.93 -63.60 22.58
CA ILE A 735 -22.81 -65.06 22.64
C ILE A 735 -23.96 -65.61 21.81
N VAL A 736 -23.66 -66.46 20.82
CA VAL A 736 -24.70 -67.12 20.04
C VAL A 736 -25.34 -68.19 20.92
N PRO A 737 -26.65 -68.10 21.23
CA PRO A 737 -27.31 -69.09 22.08
C PRO A 737 -27.22 -70.49 21.44
N GLN A 738 -26.98 -71.50 22.26
CA GLN A 738 -27.18 -72.90 21.84
C GLN A 738 -28.67 -73.15 21.79
N LEU A 739 -29.19 -73.54 20.62
CA LEU A 739 -30.59 -73.93 20.45
C LEU A 739 -30.85 -75.34 20.98
#